data_AF-A0A1A5ZXJ5-F1
#
_entry.id   AF-A0A1A5ZXJ5-F1
#
_cell.length_a   1.000
_cell.length_b   1.000
_cell.length_c   1.000
_cell.angle_alpha   90.00
_cell.angle_beta   90.00
_cell.angle_gamma   90.00
#
_symmetry.space_group_name_H-M   'P 1'
#
loop_
_entity.id
_entity.type
_entity.pdbx_description
1 polymer ?
#
loop_
_entity_poly.entity_id
_entity_poly.type
_entity_poly.pdbx_seq_one_letter_code
_entity_poly.pdbx_strand_id
1 'polypeptide(L)'
;MATKTTTTAIDREHRPRIGKMGSLVLIGAGTTVLTSKTIQMKMEELANHPPSSLKYFLPFLLLPLLLWTRLALPLRFAYNCFVKPFFARSKHVTEQDAHKAKLESFYSGQADLYDSTRSALLKGRENMLQLLAAHLKAQTEPLVRKGSLGPNGDGVGQKKIWVDLGGGTGWNIEKMDEYLPLSYFDAIYLIDLCEPLLEVARARIKARGWKNVHVLCQDASNFVLPEWESGELDPRGSLRAVTMSYSLSMIPPFYQLLDRCDQVLDPQRGLMGVVDFYTSRDGGNKERAIGTASKRVSWFAKWFWECWFSLDGVNLNASRRGEFYKMGTIKVYNGRNNFLDSWFIQIPYYVFIGCSRRRDASTTLQSFTQEAGNQKGLNNAGLLTPVSPFPTPPLSSPEAFNMMETLDLGPSAYKADIMRGNNDQIVMQQTLVDAGAPLSPFHYHLKKAWRVPYLEEKVHEQFRTHIYGWTWEDPAVDVKKLNINKDDHILAITSAGDNVLHYALAASPARIHAVDMNPCQGHILELKLAAIQALDYNDFWLMFGEGRHPEFKKLLTTKLSPYLSSHAYAYWLAHNTQFSRNFYFRGYSGWALRLAQIAFFLSGVSKDVKKICKANTIAEQDAIWKKKIRPVFLGKWMVKLFLGNPMFNWHALGVPQNQMNCFLQDGTVEDYIKATLDPIPKLTTLKDDNYFFLLCLNGRYTRSSCPSFLKPEGFRALKNGKATNSIKSHTDTILNVLRGLPDGSLTKIIVMDSMDWFDPIDPSTPLPSTSTIAPDTLDSTPEASLEHLRSELDYEIIEMLRVLAIGGQAIWRSAAKRPWYIQRFELAGFRVSSIDIRENGQAIDRVNMYASFWKAEKVTGMRG
;
A
#
# COMPACT_ATOMS: atom_id res chain seq x y z
N MET A 1 -20.01 -39.38 -24.17
CA MET A 1 -19.94 -40.85 -24.03
C MET A 1 -18.53 -41.23 -23.58
N ALA A 2 -18.43 -42.09 -22.56
CA ALA A 2 -17.23 -42.72 -21.99
C ALA A 2 -16.21 -41.81 -21.25
N THR A 3 -16.42 -41.77 -19.93
CA THR A 3 -15.55 -41.35 -18.83
C THR A 3 -14.15 -41.99 -18.83
N LYS A 4 -13.10 -41.15 -18.74
CA LYS A 4 -11.81 -41.49 -18.12
C LYS A 4 -11.36 -40.36 -17.21
N THR A 5 -11.54 -40.60 -15.92
CA THR A 5 -10.98 -39.88 -14.78
C THR A 5 -9.46 -39.87 -14.89
N THR A 6 -8.88 -38.68 -15.07
CA THR A 6 -7.43 -38.49 -14.94
C THR A 6 -7.18 -37.39 -13.91
N THR A 7 -6.87 -37.83 -12.70
CA THR A 7 -6.33 -37.04 -11.60
C THR A 7 -5.07 -36.32 -12.09
N THR A 8 -5.12 -35.00 -12.27
CA THR A 8 -3.91 -34.21 -12.54
C THR A 8 -3.44 -33.54 -11.26
N ALA A 9 -2.24 -33.97 -10.86
CA ALA A 9 -1.53 -33.53 -9.69
C ALA A 9 -1.21 -32.03 -9.76
N ILE A 10 -1.40 -31.38 -8.63
CA ILE A 10 -0.96 -30.01 -8.34
C ILE A 10 0.57 -30.04 -8.31
N ASP A 11 1.21 -29.58 -9.38
CA ASP A 11 2.66 -29.43 -9.43
C ASP A 11 3.07 -28.10 -8.77
N ARG A 12 3.55 -28.21 -7.53
CA ARG A 12 4.21 -27.14 -6.79
C ARG A 12 5.68 -27.07 -7.22
N GLU A 13 6.02 -26.26 -8.21
CA GLU A 13 7.43 -25.84 -8.38
C GLU A 13 7.73 -24.61 -7.51
N HIS A 14 7.97 -24.85 -6.23
CA HIS A 14 8.89 -24.03 -5.44
C HIS A 14 10.28 -24.65 -5.61
N ARG A 15 11.06 -24.17 -6.60
CA ARG A 15 12.49 -24.48 -6.63
C ARG A 15 13.22 -23.60 -5.61
N PRO A 16 13.84 -24.16 -4.56
CA PRO A 16 14.84 -23.44 -3.81
C PRO A 16 16.08 -23.30 -4.68
N ARG A 17 16.67 -22.10 -4.73
CA ARG A 17 18.04 -21.94 -5.19
C ARG A 17 18.93 -22.79 -4.29
N ILE A 18 19.60 -23.77 -4.89
CA ILE A 18 20.63 -24.59 -4.26
C ILE A 18 21.75 -23.65 -3.79
N GLY A 19 21.87 -23.53 -2.47
CA GLY A 19 22.86 -22.71 -1.80
C GLY A 19 22.81 -22.95 -0.31
N LYS A 20 23.68 -23.85 0.16
CA LYS A 20 24.03 -24.13 1.58
C LYS A 20 23.05 -25.00 2.37
N MET A 21 23.00 -26.27 1.99
CA MET A 21 22.55 -27.37 2.84
C MET A 21 23.68 -27.77 3.80
N GLY A 22 23.99 -26.94 4.80
CA GLY A 22 25.13 -27.14 5.71
C GLY A 22 24.84 -26.93 7.20
N SER A 23 23.63 -26.56 7.58
CA SER A 23 23.35 -26.06 8.94
C SER A 23 22.62 -27.05 9.85
N LEU A 24 22.15 -28.19 9.32
CA LEU A 24 21.24 -29.10 10.04
C LEU A 24 21.93 -30.30 10.70
N VAL A 25 23.22 -30.54 10.47
CA VAL A 25 23.95 -31.70 11.05
C VAL A 25 24.77 -31.33 12.30
N LEU A 26 24.97 -30.04 12.59
CA LEU A 26 25.94 -29.60 13.60
C LEU A 26 25.40 -29.33 15.01
N ILE A 27 24.10 -29.51 15.25
CA ILE A 27 23.51 -29.28 16.59
C ILE A 27 23.55 -30.56 17.46
N GLY A 28 23.81 -31.74 16.89
CA GLY A 28 23.90 -33.01 17.65
C GLY A 28 25.31 -33.55 17.89
N ALA A 29 26.35 -33.00 17.27
CA ALA A 29 27.70 -33.62 17.25
C ALA A 29 28.78 -32.86 18.06
N GLY A 30 28.42 -31.75 18.72
CA GLY A 30 29.38 -30.88 19.41
C GLY A 30 29.94 -31.41 20.73
N THR A 31 29.30 -32.43 21.33
CA THR A 31 29.65 -32.91 22.68
C THR A 31 30.31 -34.29 22.72
N THR A 32 30.48 -34.99 21.59
CA THR A 32 31.11 -36.32 21.55
C THR A 32 32.51 -36.32 20.93
N VAL A 33 32.94 -35.22 20.30
CA VAL A 33 34.20 -35.16 19.53
C VAL A 33 35.43 -34.79 20.37
N LEU A 34 35.26 -34.29 21.60
CA LEU A 34 36.37 -33.82 22.43
C LEU A 34 36.98 -34.87 23.40
N THR A 35 36.55 -36.12 23.37
CA THR A 35 37.09 -37.18 24.27
C THR A 35 37.67 -38.41 23.55
N SER A 36 37.72 -38.41 22.22
CA SER A 36 38.31 -39.53 21.47
C SER A 36 39.83 -39.38 21.33
N LYS A 37 40.57 -40.29 22.00
CA LYS A 37 42.04 -40.44 21.86
C LYS A 37 42.52 -40.59 20.40
N THR A 38 41.64 -41.02 19.49
CA THR A 38 41.95 -41.17 18.07
C THR A 38 42.16 -39.82 17.35
N ILE A 39 41.56 -38.74 17.85
CA ILE A 39 41.68 -37.40 17.27
C ILE A 39 42.99 -36.72 17.73
N GLN A 40 43.40 -36.92 18.98
CA GLN A 40 44.69 -36.41 19.48
C GLN A 40 45.88 -36.98 18.69
N MET A 41 45.89 -38.29 18.41
CA MET A 41 46.97 -38.91 17.61
C MET A 41 46.99 -38.39 16.17
N LYS A 42 45.84 -38.12 15.56
CA LYS A 42 45.78 -37.51 14.21
C LYS A 42 46.22 -36.04 14.19
N MET A 43 46.08 -35.31 15.29
CA MET A 43 46.55 -33.92 15.38
C MET A 43 48.07 -33.81 15.50
N GLU A 44 48.73 -34.78 16.14
CA GLU A 44 50.20 -34.87 16.16
C GLU A 44 50.77 -35.24 14.78
N GLU A 45 50.09 -36.10 14.01
CA GLU A 45 50.44 -36.41 12.62
C GLU A 45 50.30 -35.18 11.69
N LEU A 46 49.31 -34.33 11.94
CA LEU A 46 49.04 -33.12 11.15
C LEU A 46 50.00 -31.95 11.42
N ALA A 47 50.72 -31.95 12.56
CA ALA A 47 51.69 -30.92 12.91
C ALA A 47 52.96 -30.95 12.04
N ASN A 48 53.19 -32.03 11.27
CA ASN A 48 54.38 -32.26 10.46
C ASN A 48 54.22 -31.94 8.96
N HIS A 49 53.15 -31.28 8.52
CA HIS A 49 52.92 -30.95 7.09
C HIS A 49 53.10 -29.45 6.74
N PRO A 50 53.58 -29.12 5.52
CA PRO A 50 54.00 -27.77 5.10
C PRO A 50 52.81 -26.79 4.90
N PRO A 51 53.03 -25.47 4.71
CA PRO A 51 52.06 -24.39 5.01
C PRO A 51 50.89 -24.23 4.02
N SER A 52 50.47 -25.30 3.33
CA SER A 52 49.27 -25.34 2.50
C SER A 52 47.99 -25.66 3.30
N SER A 53 48.13 -26.25 4.50
CA SER A 53 47.03 -26.58 5.42
C SER A 53 46.45 -25.35 6.17
N LEU A 54 47.21 -24.25 6.27
CA LEU A 54 46.75 -23.00 6.89
C LEU A 54 45.52 -22.39 6.19
N LYS A 55 45.35 -22.64 4.89
CA LYS A 55 44.21 -22.16 4.08
C LYS A 55 42.87 -22.77 4.51
N TYR A 56 42.90 -23.95 5.16
CA TYR A 56 41.70 -24.61 5.68
C TYR A 56 41.44 -24.30 7.16
N PHE A 57 42.45 -23.86 7.91
CA PHE A 57 42.33 -23.43 9.31
C PHE A 57 41.83 -21.99 9.47
N LEU A 58 42.21 -21.09 8.56
CA LEU A 58 41.81 -19.68 8.63
C LEU A 58 40.27 -19.48 8.60
N PRO A 59 39.48 -20.18 7.77
CA PRO A 59 38.02 -20.12 7.83
C PRO A 59 37.47 -20.66 9.16
N PHE A 60 38.09 -21.68 9.75
CA PHE A 60 37.68 -22.27 11.02
C PHE A 60 38.01 -21.39 12.24
N LEU A 61 39.05 -20.56 12.17
CA LEU A 61 39.38 -19.54 13.18
C LEU A 61 38.56 -18.25 13.00
N LEU A 62 38.22 -17.90 11.76
CA LEU A 62 37.38 -16.74 11.45
C LEU A 62 35.88 -17.02 11.68
N LEU A 63 35.43 -18.28 11.59
CA LEU A 63 34.04 -18.65 11.80
C LEU A 63 33.56 -18.33 13.23
N PRO A 64 34.28 -18.64 14.32
CA PRO A 64 33.94 -18.19 15.67
C PRO A 64 33.92 -16.67 15.82
N LEU A 65 34.79 -15.93 15.13
CA LEU A 65 34.81 -14.45 15.16
C LEU A 65 33.62 -13.85 14.38
N LEU A 66 33.30 -14.40 13.22
CA LEU A 66 32.11 -14.06 12.41
C LEU A 66 30.81 -14.47 13.10
N LEU A 67 30.80 -15.60 13.80
CA LEU A 67 29.67 -16.07 14.59
C LEU A 67 29.55 -15.27 15.89
N TRP A 68 30.64 -14.94 16.59
CA TRP A 68 30.62 -14.11 17.79
C TRP A 68 30.11 -12.72 17.50
N THR A 69 30.56 -12.08 16.42
CA THR A 69 30.02 -10.77 16.01
C THR A 69 28.52 -10.82 15.66
N ARG A 70 28.01 -11.97 15.19
CA ARG A 70 26.58 -12.17 14.88
C ARG A 70 25.74 -12.68 16.06
N LEU A 71 26.34 -13.41 17.00
CA LEU A 71 25.67 -14.10 18.11
C LEU A 71 25.88 -13.43 19.47
N ALA A 72 26.89 -12.57 19.64
CA ALA A 72 27.16 -11.90 20.92
C ALA A 72 25.98 -11.04 21.39
N LEU A 73 25.31 -10.33 20.46
CA LEU A 73 24.15 -9.51 20.81
C LEU A 73 22.92 -10.39 21.21
N PRO A 74 22.52 -11.40 20.41
CA PRO A 74 21.50 -12.37 20.84
C PRO A 74 21.84 -13.13 22.13
N LEU A 75 23.10 -13.53 22.34
CA LEU A 75 23.54 -14.30 23.52
C LEU A 75 23.61 -13.45 24.78
N ARG A 76 24.05 -12.19 24.69
CA ARG A 76 24.01 -11.24 25.81
C ARG A 76 22.59 -10.88 26.18
N PHE A 77 21.76 -10.62 25.17
CA PHE A 77 20.32 -10.44 25.37
C PHE A 77 19.73 -11.69 26.04
N ALA A 78 20.03 -12.88 25.53
CA ALA A 78 19.54 -14.13 26.10
C ALA A 78 20.03 -14.35 27.55
N TYR A 79 21.29 -14.06 27.85
CA TYR A 79 21.78 -14.13 29.22
C TYR A 79 21.00 -13.17 30.15
N ASN A 80 20.79 -11.92 29.74
CA ASN A 80 20.07 -10.94 30.55
C ASN A 80 18.57 -11.26 30.71
N CYS A 81 17.94 -11.92 29.74
CA CYS A 81 16.51 -12.22 29.75
C CYS A 81 16.19 -13.63 30.29
N PHE A 82 17.06 -14.62 30.08
CA PHE A 82 16.81 -16.03 30.45
C PHE A 82 17.69 -16.56 31.58
N VAL A 83 18.81 -15.91 31.91
CA VAL A 83 19.75 -16.44 32.91
C VAL A 83 19.76 -15.53 34.13
N LYS A 84 19.96 -14.22 33.94
CA LYS A 84 20.04 -13.22 35.00
C LYS A 84 18.81 -13.17 35.93
N PRO A 85 17.56 -13.31 35.45
CA PRO A 85 16.38 -13.24 36.32
C PRO A 85 16.29 -14.37 37.35
N PHE A 86 16.86 -15.56 37.07
CA PHE A 86 16.90 -16.67 38.02
C PHE A 86 17.84 -16.42 39.21
N PHE A 87 18.72 -15.43 39.12
CA PHE A 87 19.67 -15.07 40.18
C PHE A 87 19.26 -13.82 40.98
N ALA A 88 18.16 -13.14 40.62
CA ALA A 88 17.67 -11.96 41.31
C ALA A 88 16.74 -12.35 42.47
N ARG A 89 17.17 -12.12 43.72
CA ARG A 89 16.31 -12.27 44.91
C ARG A 89 15.28 -11.14 44.96
N SER A 90 13.99 -11.45 44.83
CA SER A 90 12.91 -10.48 45.03
C SER A 90 12.69 -10.22 46.52
N LYS A 91 12.73 -8.95 46.96
CA LYS A 91 12.21 -8.55 48.29
C LYS A 91 10.69 -8.39 48.18
N HIS A 92 9.95 -8.71 49.25
CA HIS A 92 8.51 -8.49 49.30
C HIS A 92 8.19 -7.00 49.14
N VAL A 93 7.45 -6.68 48.09
CA VAL A 93 7.05 -5.33 47.69
C VAL A 93 5.58 -5.42 47.25
N THR A 94 4.76 -4.41 47.57
CA THR A 94 3.36 -4.21 47.15
C THR A 94 3.20 -4.32 45.62
N GLU A 95 2.07 -4.83 45.10
CA GLU A 95 1.90 -5.13 43.65
C GLU A 95 2.23 -3.97 42.71
N GLN A 96 1.88 -2.73 43.08
CA GLN A 96 2.18 -1.51 42.31
C GLN A 96 3.69 -1.20 42.26
N ASP A 97 4.37 -1.34 43.39
CA ASP A 97 5.82 -1.12 43.51
C ASP A 97 6.63 -2.30 42.92
N ALA A 98 6.03 -3.49 42.80
CA ALA A 98 6.67 -4.67 42.26
C ALA A 98 6.94 -4.55 40.74
N HIS A 99 6.05 -3.92 39.98
CA HIS A 99 6.25 -3.68 38.54
C HIS A 99 7.39 -2.67 38.31
N LYS A 100 7.38 -1.54 39.04
CA LYS A 100 8.45 -0.54 39.01
C LYS A 100 9.80 -1.14 39.42
N ALA A 101 9.85 -1.85 40.55
CA ALA A 101 11.07 -2.49 41.04
C ALA A 101 11.62 -3.54 40.05
N LYS A 102 10.74 -4.28 39.35
CA LYS A 102 11.12 -5.22 38.29
C LYS A 102 11.77 -4.51 37.10
N LEU A 103 11.17 -3.41 36.63
CA LEU A 103 11.71 -2.61 35.52
C LEU A 103 13.05 -1.97 35.89
N GLU A 104 13.15 -1.35 37.07
CA GLU A 104 14.40 -0.75 37.57
C GLU A 104 15.51 -1.80 37.74
N SER A 105 15.20 -2.97 38.30
CA SER A 105 16.17 -4.07 38.41
C SER A 105 16.63 -4.60 37.04
N PHE A 106 15.76 -4.56 36.01
CA PHE A 106 16.10 -5.00 34.67
C PHE A 106 17.00 -3.99 33.93
N TYR A 107 16.72 -2.69 34.07
CA TYR A 107 17.38 -1.61 33.32
C TYR A 107 18.60 -0.96 34.00
N SER A 108 18.70 -1.00 35.33
CA SER A 108 19.80 -0.37 36.11
C SER A 108 21.21 -0.81 35.71
N GLY A 109 21.39 -2.03 35.16
CA GLY A 109 22.68 -2.52 34.67
C GLY A 109 22.90 -2.42 33.16
N GLN A 110 21.96 -1.82 32.40
CA GLN A 110 21.96 -1.81 30.94
C GLN A 110 21.65 -0.43 30.32
N ALA A 111 21.42 0.60 31.13
CA ALA A 111 21.00 1.93 30.66
C ALA A 111 21.97 2.53 29.62
N ASP A 112 23.28 2.40 29.82
CA ASP A 112 24.31 2.95 28.90
C ASP A 112 24.39 2.21 27.56
N LEU A 113 23.95 0.95 27.50
CA LEU A 113 23.95 0.10 26.30
C LEU A 113 22.54 -0.09 25.70
N TYR A 114 21.54 0.57 26.28
CA TYR A 114 20.14 0.40 25.97
C TYR A 114 19.82 0.74 24.51
N ASP A 115 20.33 1.86 24.01
CA ASP A 115 20.04 2.33 22.64
C ASP A 115 20.75 1.49 21.57
N SER A 116 22.02 1.12 21.80
CA SER A 116 22.85 0.40 20.83
C SER A 116 22.34 -1.02 20.58
N THR A 117 21.92 -1.71 21.63
CA THR A 117 21.37 -3.07 21.56
C THR A 117 19.93 -3.09 21.00
N ARG A 118 19.11 -2.10 21.35
CA ARG A 118 17.68 -2.04 20.94
C ARG A 118 17.46 -1.51 19.52
N SER A 119 18.39 -0.79 18.90
CA SER A 119 18.28 -0.34 17.51
C SER A 119 18.14 -1.49 16.47
N ALA A 120 18.70 -2.66 16.77
CA ALA A 120 18.57 -3.87 15.97
C ALA A 120 17.22 -4.59 16.20
N LEU A 121 16.73 -4.58 17.43
CA LEU A 121 15.51 -5.29 17.85
C LEU A 121 14.22 -4.49 17.56
N LEU A 122 14.24 -3.19 17.84
CA LEU A 122 13.08 -2.29 17.81
C LEU A 122 12.92 -1.64 16.43
N LYS A 123 12.74 -2.47 15.39
CA LYS A 123 12.51 -2.02 14.02
C LYS A 123 11.09 -1.48 13.86
N GLY A 124 10.97 -0.21 13.49
CA GLY A 124 9.68 0.44 13.23
C GLY A 124 9.54 1.79 13.92
N ARG A 125 10.35 2.09 14.94
CA ARG A 125 10.35 3.40 15.63
C ARG A 125 10.58 4.55 14.66
N GLU A 126 11.63 4.45 13.85
CA GLU A 126 11.92 5.46 12.84
C GLU A 126 10.78 5.62 11.83
N ASN A 127 10.19 4.51 11.38
CA ASN A 127 9.04 4.58 10.46
C ASN A 127 7.85 5.28 11.14
N MET A 128 7.54 4.96 12.39
CA MET A 128 6.47 5.58 13.16
C MET A 128 6.70 7.09 13.32
N LEU A 129 7.90 7.50 13.71
CA LEU A 129 8.25 8.92 13.88
C LEU A 129 8.22 9.67 12.54
N GLN A 130 8.76 9.10 11.47
CA GLN A 130 8.71 9.70 10.13
C GLN A 130 7.28 9.83 9.62
N LEU A 131 6.44 8.80 9.80
CA LEU A 131 5.03 8.85 9.45
C LEU A 131 4.31 9.93 10.26
N LEU A 132 4.48 9.96 11.57
CA LEU A 132 3.87 10.95 12.46
C LEU A 132 4.28 12.37 12.04
N ALA A 133 5.58 12.62 11.87
CA ALA A 133 6.11 13.90 11.42
C ALA A 133 5.53 14.33 10.06
N ALA A 134 5.50 13.42 9.08
CA ALA A 134 4.96 13.71 7.76
C ALA A 134 3.47 14.07 7.82
N HIS A 135 2.68 13.37 8.64
CA HIS A 135 1.25 13.65 8.80
C HIS A 135 1.00 14.94 9.58
N LEU A 136 1.78 15.25 10.62
CA LEU A 136 1.69 16.52 11.35
C LEU A 136 1.99 17.72 10.44
N LYS A 137 3.00 17.62 9.56
CA LYS A 137 3.36 18.67 8.60
C LYS A 137 2.31 18.88 7.51
N ALA A 138 1.66 17.80 7.08
CA ALA A 138 0.73 17.85 5.97
C ALA A 138 -0.68 18.36 6.38
N GLN A 139 -0.95 18.49 7.68
CA GLN A 139 -2.16 19.16 8.17
C GLN A 139 -2.02 20.69 8.05
N THR A 140 -2.90 21.32 7.27
CA THR A 140 -2.92 22.79 7.14
C THR A 140 -3.48 23.45 8.41
N GLU A 141 -2.77 24.45 8.92
CA GLU A 141 -3.26 25.32 9.98
C GLU A 141 -3.99 26.52 9.35
N PRO A 142 -5.20 26.88 9.82
CA PRO A 142 -5.87 28.09 9.40
C PRO A 142 -4.95 29.28 9.65
N LEU A 143 -4.90 30.22 8.71
CA LEU A 143 -4.26 31.52 8.94
C LEU A 143 -5.03 32.21 10.06
N VAL A 144 -4.53 32.12 11.29
CA VAL A 144 -5.05 32.90 12.41
C VAL A 144 -4.73 34.37 12.07
N ARG A 145 -5.75 35.16 11.72
CA ARG A 145 -5.59 36.61 11.62
C ARG A 145 -5.17 37.08 13.02
N LYS A 146 -4.08 37.84 13.13
CA LYS A 146 -3.70 38.50 14.40
C LYS A 146 -4.95 39.20 14.95
N GLY A 147 -5.46 38.73 16.09
CA GLY A 147 -6.65 39.26 16.76
C GLY A 147 -7.96 38.46 16.63
N SER A 148 -7.99 37.32 15.91
CA SER A 148 -9.17 36.43 15.94
C SER A 148 -9.13 35.50 17.15
N LEU A 149 -10.15 35.58 18.01
CA LEU A 149 -10.39 34.68 19.13
C LEU A 149 -10.39 33.22 18.64
N GLY A 150 -9.51 32.38 19.22
CA GLY A 150 -9.54 30.94 18.99
C GLY A 150 -10.84 30.32 19.54
N PRO A 151 -11.06 29.00 19.35
CA PRO A 151 -12.22 28.29 19.89
C PRO A 151 -12.43 28.48 21.40
N ASN A 152 -11.35 28.85 22.13
CA ASN A 152 -11.31 29.07 23.57
C ASN A 152 -11.34 30.56 23.97
N GLY A 153 -11.58 31.49 23.03
CA GLY A 153 -11.84 32.90 23.37
C GLY A 153 -10.60 33.73 23.75
N ASP A 154 -9.39 33.27 23.45
CA ASP A 154 -8.13 33.83 23.95
C ASP A 154 -7.15 34.31 22.85
N GLY A 155 -7.50 34.15 21.57
CA GLY A 155 -6.73 34.69 20.44
C GLY A 155 -5.32 34.09 20.24
N VAL A 156 -4.93 33.12 21.07
CA VAL A 156 -3.70 32.34 20.99
C VAL A 156 -4.03 31.01 20.32
N GLY A 157 -3.23 30.58 19.34
CA GLY A 157 -3.38 29.25 18.76
C GLY A 157 -3.19 28.18 19.84
N GLN A 158 -3.91 27.07 19.75
CA GLN A 158 -3.81 25.97 20.71
C GLN A 158 -2.35 25.49 20.86
N LYS A 159 -1.85 25.41 22.11
CA LYS A 159 -0.49 24.91 22.41
C LYS A 159 -0.29 23.52 21.79
N LYS A 160 0.82 23.33 21.09
CA LYS A 160 1.23 22.07 20.46
C LYS A 160 2.03 21.25 21.46
N ILE A 161 1.34 20.41 22.23
CA ILE A 161 1.96 19.53 23.22
C ILE A 161 2.15 18.13 22.66
N TRP A 162 3.35 17.56 22.85
CA TRP A 162 3.64 16.15 22.54
C TRP A 162 3.95 15.37 23.82
N VAL A 163 3.30 14.23 24.02
CA VAL A 163 3.60 13.29 25.11
C VAL A 163 4.17 11.98 24.55
N ASP A 164 5.35 11.55 25.01
CA ASP A 164 5.97 10.25 24.71
C ASP A 164 5.85 9.31 25.92
N LEU A 165 4.95 8.33 25.80
CA LEU A 165 4.59 7.40 26.87
C LEU A 165 5.48 6.14 26.83
N GLY A 166 6.22 5.91 27.92
CA GLY A 166 7.30 4.92 27.97
C GLY A 166 8.51 5.37 27.14
N GLY A 167 8.87 6.67 27.26
CA GLY A 167 9.90 7.30 26.43
C GLY A 167 11.34 6.86 26.75
N GLY A 168 11.55 6.16 27.87
CA GLY A 168 12.83 5.61 28.30
C GLY A 168 13.95 6.65 28.29
N THR A 169 14.98 6.40 27.48
CA THR A 169 16.20 7.23 27.38
C THR A 169 16.00 8.55 26.61
N GLY A 170 14.78 8.84 26.13
CA GLY A 170 14.49 10.03 25.32
C GLY A 170 14.91 9.92 23.85
N TRP A 171 15.16 8.70 23.37
CA TRP A 171 15.63 8.45 22.00
C TRP A 171 14.62 8.88 20.92
N ASN A 172 13.32 8.71 21.16
CA ASN A 172 12.29 9.13 20.19
C ASN A 172 12.29 10.65 19.97
N ILE A 173 12.45 11.42 21.05
CA ILE A 173 12.50 12.89 21.04
C ILE A 173 13.71 13.35 20.22
N GLU A 174 14.88 12.76 20.47
CA GLU A 174 16.07 13.02 19.68
C GLU A 174 15.88 12.69 18.20
N LYS A 175 15.33 11.52 17.90
CA LYS A 175 15.16 11.11 16.51
C LYS A 175 14.08 11.93 15.80
N MET A 176 13.07 12.41 16.51
CA MET A 176 12.03 13.27 15.95
C MET A 176 12.61 14.58 15.44
N ASP A 177 13.62 15.17 16.09
CA ASP A 177 14.23 16.45 15.68
C ASP A 177 14.83 16.39 14.25
N GLU A 178 15.28 15.20 13.81
CA GLU A 178 15.72 14.98 12.42
C GLU A 178 14.57 15.04 11.39
N TYR A 179 13.34 14.77 11.83
CA TYR A 179 12.15 14.67 10.97
C TYR A 179 11.24 15.87 11.09
N LEU A 180 11.10 16.45 12.28
CA LEU A 180 10.28 17.59 12.63
C LEU A 180 11.01 18.35 13.74
N PRO A 181 11.48 19.59 13.49
CA PRO A 181 12.19 20.37 14.50
C PRO A 181 11.38 20.45 15.79
N LEU A 182 12.03 20.25 16.95
CA LEU A 182 11.31 20.26 18.23
C LEU A 182 10.66 21.61 18.56
N SER A 183 11.07 22.70 17.90
CA SER A 183 10.41 24.01 17.96
C SER A 183 9.01 24.02 17.35
N TYR A 184 8.58 22.94 16.67
CA TYR A 184 7.19 22.75 16.27
C TYR A 184 6.26 22.58 17.48
N PHE A 185 6.78 22.02 18.58
CA PHE A 185 6.04 21.79 19.81
C PHE A 185 6.36 22.86 20.85
N ASP A 186 5.32 23.39 21.49
CA ASP A 186 5.47 24.33 22.59
C ASP A 186 6.01 23.64 23.85
N ALA A 187 5.59 22.39 24.06
CA ALA A 187 6.09 21.53 25.14
C ALA A 187 6.12 20.06 24.71
N ILE A 188 7.11 19.32 25.20
CA ILE A 188 7.31 17.89 24.97
C ILE A 188 7.48 17.21 26.33
N TYR A 189 6.65 16.22 26.64
CA TYR A 189 6.68 15.48 27.89
C TYR A 189 7.12 14.04 27.65
N LEU A 190 8.22 13.65 28.27
CA LEU A 190 8.67 12.26 28.35
C LEU A 190 8.13 11.67 29.66
N ILE A 191 7.29 10.65 29.55
CA ILE A 191 6.74 9.90 30.68
C ILE A 191 7.36 8.51 30.72
N ASP A 192 7.99 8.12 31.83
CA ASP A 192 8.46 6.76 32.07
C ASP A 192 8.42 6.43 33.57
N LEU A 193 8.34 5.14 33.90
CA LEU A 193 8.32 4.66 35.29
C LEU A 193 9.74 4.36 35.83
N CYS A 194 10.75 4.32 34.95
CA CYS A 194 12.10 3.89 35.28
C CYS A 194 13.09 5.07 35.41
N GLU A 195 13.40 5.48 36.65
CA GLU A 195 14.28 6.63 36.93
C GLU A 195 15.68 6.51 36.28
N PRO A 196 16.36 5.35 36.27
CA PRO A 196 17.66 5.23 35.59
C PRO A 196 17.62 5.57 34.09
N LEU A 197 16.53 5.27 33.39
CA LEU A 197 16.38 5.65 31.97
C LEU A 197 16.12 7.15 31.83
N LEU A 198 15.37 7.74 32.76
CA LEU A 198 15.09 9.17 32.78
C LEU A 198 16.34 10.01 33.06
N GLU A 199 17.28 9.53 33.86
CA GLU A 199 18.57 10.20 34.05
C GLU A 199 19.35 10.30 32.73
N VAL A 200 19.37 9.22 31.93
CA VAL A 200 19.95 9.26 30.58
C VAL A 200 19.21 10.26 29.69
N ALA A 201 17.88 10.32 29.79
CA ALA A 201 17.09 11.28 29.02
C ALA A 201 17.39 12.74 29.42
N ARG A 202 17.46 13.06 30.73
CA ARG A 202 17.81 14.40 31.23
C ARG A 202 19.21 14.81 30.79
N ALA A 203 20.18 13.91 30.87
CA ALA A 203 21.53 14.15 30.37
C ALA A 203 21.53 14.45 28.86
N ARG A 204 20.78 13.67 28.07
CA ARG A 204 20.61 13.85 26.62
C ARG A 204 20.00 15.19 26.24
N ILE A 205 18.95 15.59 26.97
CA ILE A 205 18.24 16.88 26.80
C ILE A 205 19.18 18.03 27.14
N LYS A 206 19.85 17.97 28.30
CA LYS A 206 20.82 18.99 28.74
C LYS A 206 21.96 19.16 27.74
N ALA A 207 22.50 18.06 27.21
CA ALA A 207 23.58 18.09 26.23
C ALA A 207 23.20 18.77 24.91
N ARG A 208 21.91 18.75 24.53
CA ARG A 208 21.39 19.40 23.30
C ARG A 208 20.78 20.78 23.57
N GLY A 209 20.66 21.19 24.83
CA GLY A 209 20.14 22.50 25.21
C GLY A 209 18.65 22.69 24.94
N TRP A 210 17.87 21.61 24.80
CA TRP A 210 16.42 21.72 24.61
C TRP A 210 15.75 22.22 25.90
N LYS A 211 14.90 23.25 25.77
CA LYS A 211 14.25 23.91 26.91
C LYS A 211 12.76 23.57 27.04
N ASN A 212 12.16 23.08 25.97
CA ASN A 212 10.75 22.70 25.86
C ASN A 212 10.52 21.20 26.08
N VAL A 213 11.50 20.47 26.63
CA VAL A 213 11.40 19.03 26.90
C VAL A 213 11.43 18.80 28.41
N HIS A 214 10.39 18.17 28.91
CA HIS A 214 10.15 17.90 30.32
C HIS A 214 10.15 16.39 30.57
N VAL A 215 10.79 15.95 31.64
CA VAL A 215 10.93 14.53 31.98
C VAL A 215 10.21 14.25 33.29
N LEU A 216 9.17 13.43 33.25
CA LEU A 216 8.32 13.10 34.39
C LEU A 216 8.41 11.60 34.70
N CYS A 217 8.76 11.27 35.94
CA CYS A 217 8.71 9.90 36.46
C CYS A 217 7.29 9.61 36.94
N GLN A 218 6.46 9.05 36.06
CA GLN A 218 5.05 8.73 36.33
C GLN A 218 4.66 7.43 35.64
N ASP A 219 3.61 6.79 36.14
CA ASP A 219 2.99 5.64 35.46
C ASP A 219 2.17 6.16 34.26
N ALA A 220 2.40 5.57 33.08
CA ALA A 220 1.67 5.94 31.87
C ALA A 220 0.15 5.74 32.00
N SER A 221 -0.30 4.84 32.88
CA SER A 221 -1.71 4.59 33.17
C SER A 221 -2.35 5.61 34.12
N ASN A 222 -1.64 6.61 34.62
CA ASN A 222 -2.25 7.67 35.43
C ASN A 222 -1.55 9.03 35.28
N PHE A 223 -0.84 9.22 34.17
CA PHE A 223 -0.04 10.42 33.96
C PHE A 223 -0.88 11.70 34.00
N VAL A 224 -0.28 12.76 34.53
CA VAL A 224 -0.84 14.10 34.58
C VAL A 224 0.24 15.12 34.24
N LEU A 225 -0.12 16.10 33.42
CA LEU A 225 0.78 17.20 33.05
C LEU A 225 0.67 18.35 34.06
N PRO A 226 1.76 19.10 34.32
CA PRO A 226 1.75 20.23 35.24
C PRO A 226 0.66 21.28 34.94
N GLU A 227 0.39 21.54 33.66
CA GLU A 227 -0.63 22.50 33.21
C GLU A 227 -2.06 22.00 33.45
N TRP A 228 -2.26 20.68 33.53
CA TRP A 228 -3.55 20.09 33.88
C TRP A 228 -3.77 20.18 35.40
N GLU A 229 -2.74 19.91 36.20
CA GLU A 229 -2.82 20.00 37.67
C GLU A 229 -3.02 21.44 38.15
N SER A 230 -2.37 22.40 37.49
CA SER A 230 -2.52 23.82 37.82
C SER A 230 -3.86 24.42 37.38
N GLY A 231 -4.62 23.71 36.53
CA GLY A 231 -5.84 24.21 35.89
C GLY A 231 -5.58 25.25 34.79
N GLU A 232 -4.33 25.45 34.36
CA GLU A 232 -3.98 26.36 33.26
C GLU A 232 -4.55 25.88 31.92
N LEU A 233 -4.65 24.55 31.73
CA LEU A 233 -5.08 23.94 30.49
C LEU A 233 -6.09 22.82 30.75
N ASP A 234 -7.25 22.86 30.08
CA ASP A 234 -8.18 21.72 30.07
C ASP A 234 -7.49 20.52 29.40
N PRO A 235 -7.37 19.36 30.07
CA PRO A 235 -6.78 18.17 29.47
C PRO A 235 -7.47 17.72 28.19
N ARG A 236 -8.78 17.92 28.05
CA ARG A 236 -9.56 17.42 26.91
C ARG A 236 -9.12 18.10 25.61
N GLY A 237 -8.73 17.27 24.65
CA GLY A 237 -8.28 17.75 23.34
C GLY A 237 -7.00 18.58 23.36
N SER A 238 -6.26 18.66 24.47
CA SER A 238 -5.09 19.52 24.63
C SER A 238 -3.82 19.08 23.89
N LEU A 239 -3.73 17.79 23.51
CA LEU A 239 -2.50 17.22 22.96
C LEU A 239 -2.49 17.21 21.43
N ARG A 240 -1.37 17.64 20.83
CA ARG A 240 -1.12 17.54 19.39
C ARG A 240 -0.56 16.19 19.00
N ALA A 241 0.25 15.57 19.86
CA ALA A 241 0.84 14.27 19.59
C ALA A 241 0.91 13.39 20.85
N VAL A 242 0.66 12.09 20.68
CA VAL A 242 0.95 11.06 21.67
C VAL A 242 1.76 9.95 21.00
N THR A 243 2.85 9.50 21.59
CA THR A 243 3.64 8.37 21.07
C THR A 243 3.79 7.25 22.08
N MET A 244 3.73 6.02 21.59
CA MET A 244 4.01 4.79 22.34
C MET A 244 4.90 3.89 21.50
N SER A 245 6.14 3.69 21.93
CA SER A 245 7.13 2.93 21.17
C SER A 245 7.60 1.72 21.96
N TYR A 246 7.02 0.56 21.65
CA TYR A 246 7.23 -0.71 22.35
C TYR A 246 6.94 -0.63 23.85
N SER A 247 6.04 0.27 24.25
CA SER A 247 5.63 0.50 25.63
C SER A 247 4.24 -0.06 25.94
N LEU A 248 3.31 -0.05 24.98
CA LEU A 248 1.93 -0.49 25.19
C LEU A 248 1.83 -1.97 25.59
N SER A 249 2.68 -2.84 25.05
CA SER A 249 2.77 -4.25 25.42
C SER A 249 3.25 -4.49 26.86
N MET A 250 3.78 -3.45 27.51
CA MET A 250 4.24 -3.46 28.91
C MET A 250 3.30 -2.72 29.88
N ILE A 251 2.25 -2.02 29.42
CA ILE A 251 1.35 -1.23 30.27
C ILE A 251 0.00 -1.95 30.49
N PRO A 252 -0.30 -2.45 31.70
CA PRO A 252 -1.64 -2.86 32.11
C PRO A 252 -2.29 -1.81 33.06
N PRO A 253 -3.59 -1.47 32.94
CA PRO A 253 -4.54 -1.80 31.87
C PRO A 253 -4.41 -0.87 30.64
N PHE A 254 -4.27 -1.44 29.44
CA PHE A 254 -4.05 -0.64 28.22
C PHE A 254 -5.34 -0.06 27.59
N TYR A 255 -6.52 -0.61 27.87
CA TYR A 255 -7.79 -0.14 27.30
C TYR A 255 -8.09 1.31 27.72
N GLN A 256 -8.10 1.57 29.02
CA GLN A 256 -8.33 2.90 29.61
C GLN A 256 -7.24 3.91 29.25
N LEU A 257 -5.99 3.43 29.06
CA LEU A 257 -4.93 4.29 28.56
C LEU A 257 -5.29 4.83 27.17
N LEU A 258 -5.72 3.95 26.25
CA LEU A 258 -6.11 4.35 24.90
C LEU A 258 -7.33 5.26 24.90
N ASP A 259 -8.33 4.99 25.73
CA ASP A 259 -9.53 5.85 25.83
C ASP A 259 -9.22 7.23 26.40
N ARG A 260 -8.36 7.35 27.43
CA ARG A 260 -7.93 8.67 27.90
C ARG A 260 -7.07 9.39 26.87
N CYS A 261 -6.16 8.68 26.20
CA CYS A 261 -5.39 9.26 25.12
C CYS A 261 -6.32 9.81 24.01
N ASP A 262 -7.41 9.12 23.67
CA ASP A 262 -8.43 9.61 22.73
C ASP A 262 -9.09 10.93 23.19
N GLN A 263 -9.37 11.03 24.49
CA GLN A 263 -10.03 12.20 25.10
C GLN A 263 -9.11 13.43 25.20
N VAL A 264 -7.82 13.24 25.50
CA VAL A 264 -6.85 14.34 25.58
C VAL A 264 -6.29 14.75 24.23
N LEU A 265 -6.47 13.95 23.19
CA LEU A 265 -5.99 14.24 21.84
C LEU A 265 -6.87 15.26 21.13
N ASP A 266 -6.27 16.30 20.54
CA ASP A 266 -6.99 17.33 19.77
C ASP A 266 -7.87 16.65 18.69
N PRO A 267 -9.20 16.82 18.74
CA PRO A 267 -10.11 16.16 17.81
C PRO A 267 -9.90 16.61 16.35
N GLN A 268 -9.39 17.81 16.11
CA GLN A 268 -9.14 18.32 14.77
C GLN A 268 -7.80 17.84 14.23
N ARG A 269 -6.71 17.99 15.01
CA ARG A 269 -5.34 17.82 14.48
C ARG A 269 -4.46 16.85 15.26
N GLY A 270 -4.88 16.43 16.45
CA GLY A 270 -4.11 15.53 17.30
C GLY A 270 -3.87 14.17 16.65
N LEU A 271 -2.63 13.68 16.72
CA LEU A 271 -2.23 12.38 16.18
C LEU A 271 -1.62 11.48 17.25
N MET A 272 -1.90 10.18 17.17
CA MET A 272 -1.27 9.16 17.99
C MET A 272 -0.37 8.27 17.13
N GLY A 273 0.89 8.08 17.53
CA GLY A 273 1.83 7.17 16.89
C GLY A 273 2.17 5.98 17.78
N VAL A 274 1.91 4.76 17.31
CA VAL A 274 2.21 3.53 18.06
C VAL A 274 3.06 2.59 17.23
N VAL A 275 4.10 2.04 17.83
CA VAL A 275 4.83 0.89 17.29
C VAL A 275 4.96 -0.16 18.37
N ASP A 276 4.58 -1.40 18.09
CA ASP A 276 4.72 -2.49 19.05
C ASP A 276 4.80 -3.86 18.37
N PHE A 277 5.13 -4.88 19.16
CA PHE A 277 5.10 -6.27 18.77
C PHE A 277 3.67 -6.82 18.77
N TYR A 278 3.44 -7.89 18.00
CA TYR A 278 2.13 -8.52 17.97
C TYR A 278 2.18 -10.00 17.59
N THR A 279 1.20 -10.76 18.03
CA THR A 279 0.92 -12.11 17.54
C THR A 279 -0.57 -12.19 17.17
N SER A 280 -0.90 -12.41 15.89
CA SER A 280 -2.29 -12.58 15.45
C SER A 280 -2.46 -13.77 14.50
N ARG A 281 -3.53 -14.54 14.69
CA ARG A 281 -3.88 -15.71 13.88
C ARG A 281 -4.88 -15.39 12.78
N ASP A 282 -5.83 -14.47 13.02
CA ASP A 282 -6.91 -14.16 12.09
C ASP A 282 -6.95 -12.70 11.70
N GLY A 283 -7.30 -12.47 10.44
CA GLY A 283 -7.59 -11.16 9.89
C GLY A 283 -9.06 -11.07 9.53
N GLY A 284 -9.87 -10.52 10.43
CA GLY A 284 -11.28 -10.23 10.13
C GLY A 284 -11.43 -9.20 9.01
N ASN A 285 -12.67 -9.00 8.52
CA ASN A 285 -12.96 -8.06 7.43
C ASN A 285 -12.49 -6.62 7.73
N LYS A 286 -12.61 -6.17 9.00
CA LYS A 286 -12.07 -4.88 9.47
C LYS A 286 -10.58 -4.74 9.18
N GLU A 287 -9.81 -5.81 9.36
CA GLU A 287 -8.36 -5.76 9.19
C GLU A 287 -7.95 -5.76 7.71
N ARG A 288 -8.66 -6.55 6.90
CA ARG A 288 -8.49 -6.63 5.45
C ARG A 288 -8.79 -5.27 4.78
N ALA A 289 -9.75 -4.52 5.32
CA ALA A 289 -10.10 -3.17 4.87
C ALA A 289 -9.04 -2.11 5.20
N ILE A 290 -8.24 -2.33 6.26
CA ILE A 290 -7.26 -1.34 6.76
C ILE A 290 -5.87 -1.53 6.13
N GLY A 291 -5.65 -2.64 5.43
CA GLY A 291 -4.69 -2.69 4.33
C GLY A 291 -3.24 -2.84 4.70
N THR A 292 -2.85 -4.01 5.19
CA THR A 292 -1.44 -4.31 5.44
C THR A 292 -1.15 -5.78 5.16
N ALA A 293 0.06 -6.08 4.66
CA ALA A 293 0.57 -7.43 4.44
C ALA A 293 0.20 -8.36 5.60
N SER A 294 -0.17 -9.61 5.26
CA SER A 294 -0.82 -10.57 6.16
C SER A 294 -0.25 -10.51 7.59
N LYS A 295 -1.12 -10.11 8.51
CA LYS A 295 -0.81 -10.13 9.94
C LYS A 295 -0.49 -11.54 10.43
N ARG A 296 -0.96 -12.55 9.71
CA ARG A 296 -0.88 -13.94 10.12
C ARG A 296 0.57 -14.29 10.43
N VAL A 297 0.76 -14.73 11.65
CA VAL A 297 1.95 -15.45 12.06
C VAL A 297 1.58 -16.93 12.09
N SER A 298 2.54 -17.80 11.76
CA SER A 298 2.32 -19.24 11.90
C SER A 298 2.03 -19.56 13.37
N TRP A 299 1.32 -20.67 13.62
CA TRP A 299 1.05 -21.13 14.98
C TRP A 299 2.33 -21.25 15.80
N PHE A 300 3.39 -21.81 15.20
CA PHE A 300 4.69 -21.97 15.85
C PHE A 300 5.33 -20.61 16.18
N ALA A 301 5.34 -19.67 15.23
CA ALA A 301 5.90 -18.34 15.46
C ALA A 301 5.13 -17.58 16.55
N LYS A 302 3.79 -17.70 16.59
CA LYS A 302 2.97 -17.14 17.67
C LYS A 302 3.39 -17.69 19.02
N TRP A 303 3.35 -19.02 19.18
CA TRP A 303 3.69 -19.69 20.43
C TRP A 303 5.10 -19.31 20.89
N PHE A 304 6.08 -19.38 19.97
CA PHE A 304 7.46 -19.05 20.25
C PHE A 304 7.61 -17.61 20.77
N TRP A 305 7.02 -16.63 20.08
CA TRP A 305 7.14 -15.23 20.49
C TRP A 305 6.35 -14.91 21.76
N GLU A 306 5.17 -15.51 21.98
CA GLU A 306 4.43 -15.34 23.23
C GLU A 306 5.21 -15.88 24.43
N CYS A 307 5.83 -17.06 24.31
CA CYS A 307 6.71 -17.61 25.34
C CYS A 307 7.97 -16.77 25.52
N TRP A 308 8.56 -16.28 24.42
CA TRP A 308 9.78 -15.47 24.48
C TRP A 308 9.55 -14.14 25.21
N PHE A 309 8.50 -13.40 24.85
CA PHE A 309 8.23 -12.07 25.39
C PHE A 309 7.64 -12.11 26.80
N SER A 310 6.92 -13.17 27.18
CA SER A 310 6.35 -13.29 28.53
C SER A 310 7.42 -13.32 29.63
N LEU A 311 8.63 -13.80 29.32
CA LEU A 311 9.76 -13.85 30.25
C LEU A 311 10.23 -12.46 30.68
N ASP A 312 10.11 -11.46 29.81
CA ASP A 312 10.45 -10.07 30.09
C ASP A 312 9.25 -9.23 30.59
N GLY A 313 8.11 -9.88 30.85
CA GLY A 313 6.86 -9.19 31.23
C GLY A 313 6.16 -8.46 30.07
N VAL A 314 6.60 -8.69 28.83
CA VAL A 314 5.98 -8.15 27.62
C VAL A 314 4.84 -9.08 27.21
N ASN A 315 3.61 -8.56 27.21
CA ASN A 315 2.44 -9.36 26.90
C ASN A 315 2.01 -9.14 25.44
N LEU A 316 2.09 -10.17 24.61
CA LEU A 316 1.62 -10.13 23.22
C LEU A 316 0.17 -10.63 23.12
N ASN A 317 -0.77 -9.88 23.68
CA ASN A 317 -2.19 -10.20 23.54
C ASN A 317 -2.72 -9.60 22.22
N ALA A 318 -3.38 -10.43 21.39
CA ALA A 318 -3.97 -10.02 20.12
C ALA A 318 -4.97 -8.84 20.27
N SER A 319 -5.62 -8.73 21.42
CA SER A 319 -6.64 -7.72 21.71
C SER A 319 -6.08 -6.30 21.75
N ARG A 320 -4.81 -6.10 22.11
CA ARG A 320 -4.14 -4.77 22.10
C ARG A 320 -4.24 -4.08 20.75
N ARG A 321 -4.19 -4.87 19.68
CA ARG A 321 -4.31 -4.37 18.31
C ARG A 321 -5.76 -4.17 17.88
N GLY A 322 -6.67 -5.00 18.38
CA GLY A 322 -8.11 -4.89 18.14
C GLY A 322 -8.68 -3.54 18.57
N GLU A 323 -8.15 -2.98 19.66
CA GLU A 323 -8.60 -1.69 20.20
C GLU A 323 -8.20 -0.47 19.37
N PHE A 324 -7.06 -0.51 18.67
CA PHE A 324 -6.72 0.55 17.72
C PHE A 324 -7.74 0.66 16.59
N TYR A 325 -8.41 -0.45 16.24
CA TYR A 325 -9.52 -0.46 15.30
C TYR A 325 -10.84 0.02 15.88
N LYS A 326 -10.83 0.53 17.12
CA LYS A 326 -11.88 1.36 17.69
C LYS A 326 -11.52 2.84 17.72
N MET A 327 -10.28 3.23 17.45
CA MET A 327 -9.83 4.63 17.30
C MET A 327 -9.81 5.07 15.84
N GLY A 328 -9.88 6.38 15.58
CA GLY A 328 -9.79 6.94 14.23
C GLY A 328 -8.47 6.55 13.56
N THR A 329 -8.49 5.63 12.60
CA THR A 329 -7.28 5.07 11.99
C THR A 329 -6.87 5.85 10.76
N ILE A 330 -5.60 6.29 10.66
CA ILE A 330 -5.07 7.03 9.49
C ILE A 330 -4.09 6.16 8.68
N LYS A 331 -3.20 5.45 9.37
CA LYS A 331 -2.17 4.64 8.71
C LYS A 331 -1.86 3.41 9.55
N VAL A 332 -1.74 2.27 8.89
CA VAL A 332 -1.26 1.04 9.51
C VAL A 332 -0.20 0.43 8.62
N TYR A 333 0.85 -0.15 9.22
CA TYR A 333 1.88 -0.91 8.53
C TYR A 333 2.25 -2.14 9.37
N ASN A 334 2.49 -3.28 8.70
CA ASN A 334 3.03 -4.49 9.32
C ASN A 334 4.42 -4.78 8.79
N GLY A 335 5.36 -5.04 9.70
CA GLY A 335 6.70 -5.46 9.35
C GLY A 335 7.09 -6.78 10.02
N ARG A 336 8.22 -7.29 9.56
CA ARG A 336 8.94 -8.43 10.17
C ARG A 336 10.37 -7.99 10.42
N ASN A 337 10.82 -8.08 11.66
CA ASN A 337 12.21 -7.83 12.00
C ASN A 337 13.01 -9.12 11.86
N ASN A 338 13.94 -9.14 10.90
CA ASN A 338 14.86 -10.25 10.68
C ASN A 338 16.25 -9.96 11.28
N PHE A 339 16.31 -9.56 12.55
CA PHE A 339 17.59 -9.21 13.19
C PHE A 339 18.53 -10.41 13.38
N LEU A 340 18.01 -11.64 13.36
CA LEU A 340 18.78 -12.88 13.42
C LEU A 340 19.20 -13.42 12.04
N ASP A 341 18.86 -12.71 10.96
CA ASP A 341 19.08 -13.15 9.57
C ASP A 341 18.55 -14.59 9.32
N SER A 342 17.44 -14.92 9.97
CA SER A 342 16.77 -16.22 9.89
C SER A 342 15.53 -16.12 8.98
N TRP A 343 15.39 -17.10 8.09
CA TRP A 343 14.25 -17.15 7.18
C TRP A 343 12.94 -17.60 7.87
N PHE A 344 13.01 -18.20 9.06
CA PHE A 344 11.84 -18.76 9.76
C PHE A 344 11.56 -18.12 11.14
N ILE A 345 12.48 -17.33 11.69
CA ILE A 345 12.30 -16.61 12.98
C ILE A 345 12.43 -15.12 12.72
N GLN A 346 11.30 -14.45 12.54
CA GLN A 346 11.23 -13.00 12.37
C GLN A 346 10.25 -12.42 13.39
N ILE A 347 10.64 -11.35 14.07
CA ILE A 347 9.77 -10.72 15.08
C ILE A 347 8.70 -9.88 14.36
N PRO A 348 7.41 -10.20 14.53
CA PRO A 348 6.31 -9.39 14.01
C PRO A 348 6.19 -8.06 14.77
N TYR A 349 6.09 -6.96 14.04
CA TYR A 349 5.78 -5.64 14.60
C TYR A 349 4.79 -4.88 13.71
N TYR A 350 4.08 -3.92 14.30
CA TYR A 350 3.19 -3.02 13.57
C TYR A 350 3.53 -1.56 13.86
N VAL A 351 3.14 -0.68 12.94
CA VAL A 351 3.11 0.77 13.13
C VAL A 351 1.67 1.22 12.90
N PHE A 352 1.16 2.07 13.79
CA PHE A 352 -0.17 2.65 13.74
C PHE A 352 -0.07 4.17 13.90
N ILE A 353 -0.74 4.90 13.01
CA ILE A 353 -1.03 6.32 13.18
C ILE A 353 -2.54 6.47 13.30
N GLY A 354 -2.98 7.03 14.41
CA GLY A 354 -4.38 7.27 14.72
C GLY A 354 -4.68 8.74 15.03
N CYS A 355 -5.96 9.01 15.24
CA CYS A 355 -6.51 10.27 15.68
C CYS A 355 -7.71 10.04 16.59
N SER A 356 -8.19 11.13 17.19
CA SER A 356 -9.37 11.08 18.05
C SER A 356 -10.58 10.56 17.27
N ARG A 357 -11.40 9.73 17.91
CA ARG A 357 -12.70 9.27 17.41
C ARG A 357 -13.65 10.43 17.11
N ARG A 358 -13.43 11.58 17.74
CA ARG A 358 -14.21 12.82 17.58
C ARG A 358 -13.85 13.61 16.31
N ARG A 359 -12.84 13.17 15.54
CA ARG A 359 -12.44 13.86 14.31
C ARG A 359 -13.57 13.82 13.28
N ASP A 360 -13.92 14.96 12.73
CA ASP A 360 -14.92 15.06 11.67
C ASP A 360 -14.47 14.31 10.40
N ALA A 361 -15.26 13.32 10.00
CA ALA A 361 -15.09 12.52 8.80
C ALA A 361 -16.28 12.65 7.84
N SER A 362 -17.15 13.65 8.02
CA SER A 362 -18.37 13.81 7.23
C SER A 362 -18.08 14.04 5.74
N THR A 363 -17.06 14.85 5.42
CA THR A 363 -16.65 15.10 4.03
C THR A 363 -16.16 13.84 3.32
N THR A 364 -15.35 13.02 4.01
CA THR A 364 -14.82 11.78 3.43
C THR A 364 -15.90 10.71 3.35
N LEU A 365 -16.84 10.66 4.30
CA LEU A 365 -18.03 9.82 4.23
C LEU A 365 -18.90 10.20 3.02
N GLN A 366 -19.13 11.49 2.78
CA GLN A 366 -19.82 11.96 1.57
C GLN A 366 -19.07 11.57 0.30
N SER A 367 -17.74 11.72 0.30
CA SER A 367 -16.90 11.26 -0.81
C SER A 367 -17.00 9.75 -1.05
N PHE A 368 -17.22 8.95 -0.01
CA PHE A 368 -17.39 7.50 -0.12
C PHE A 368 -18.77 7.13 -0.65
N THR A 369 -19.83 7.69 -0.06
CA THR A 369 -21.22 7.29 -0.36
C THR A 369 -21.73 7.94 -1.65
N GLN A 370 -21.47 9.22 -1.84
CA GLN A 370 -22.00 10.00 -2.97
C GLN A 370 -21.00 10.06 -4.13
N GLU A 371 -19.78 10.59 -3.90
CA GLU A 371 -18.86 10.85 -5.01
C GLU A 371 -18.27 9.59 -5.64
N ALA A 372 -17.99 8.56 -4.84
CA ALA A 372 -17.56 7.26 -5.35
C ALA A 372 -18.75 6.40 -5.81
N GLY A 373 -19.99 6.84 -5.56
CA GLY A 373 -21.22 6.17 -5.97
C GLY A 373 -21.44 4.85 -5.25
N ASN A 374 -21.09 4.74 -3.97
CA ASN A 374 -21.34 3.55 -3.14
C ASN A 374 -22.68 3.65 -2.40
N GLN A 375 -23.77 4.04 -3.07
CA GLN A 375 -25.08 4.25 -2.43
C GLN A 375 -25.84 2.94 -2.15
N LYS A 376 -25.56 1.87 -2.90
CA LYS A 376 -26.26 0.55 -2.81
C LYS A 376 -25.59 -0.47 -1.89
N GLY A 377 -24.82 -0.06 -0.88
CA GLY A 377 -24.12 -1.00 0.01
C GLY A 377 -25.00 -1.46 1.17
N LEU A 378 -25.86 -2.48 1.01
CA LEU A 378 -26.64 -3.03 2.14
C LEU A 378 -26.93 -4.54 2.10
N ASN A 379 -26.13 -5.40 1.47
CA ASN A 379 -26.25 -6.86 1.63
C ASN A 379 -25.06 -7.63 1.01
N ASN A 380 -25.01 -8.95 1.22
CA ASN A 380 -23.99 -9.91 0.73
C ASN A 380 -23.85 -10.01 -0.82
N ALA A 381 -24.18 -8.96 -1.58
CA ALA A 381 -24.58 -9.02 -2.99
C ALA A 381 -24.06 -7.84 -3.86
N GLY A 382 -22.80 -7.44 -3.71
CA GLY A 382 -22.16 -6.45 -4.58
C GLY A 382 -21.76 -5.13 -3.92
N LEU A 383 -20.56 -4.66 -4.33
CA LEU A 383 -19.60 -3.78 -3.67
C LEU A 383 -18.77 -4.54 -2.59
N LEU A 384 -17.60 -5.06 -2.98
CA LEU A 384 -16.57 -5.56 -2.04
C LEU A 384 -15.89 -4.42 -1.26
N THR A 385 -16.29 -3.19 -1.53
CA THR A 385 -16.07 -2.04 -0.67
C THR A 385 -16.73 -2.34 0.66
N PRO A 386 -16.01 -2.27 1.79
CA PRO A 386 -16.65 -2.42 3.08
C PRO A 386 -17.83 -1.45 3.13
N VAL A 387 -19.06 -1.98 3.25
CA VAL A 387 -20.02 -1.42 4.21
C VAL A 387 -19.15 -1.06 5.41
N SER A 388 -19.24 0.18 5.93
CA SER A 388 -18.64 0.49 7.24
C SER A 388 -18.79 -0.78 8.07
N PRO A 389 -17.71 -1.51 8.44
CA PRO A 389 -17.79 -2.91 8.90
C PRO A 389 -18.37 -3.03 10.31
N PHE A 390 -19.41 -2.24 10.54
CA PHE A 390 -19.74 -1.50 11.71
C PHE A 390 -21.21 -1.13 11.56
N PRO A 391 -22.10 -1.79 12.32
CA PRO A 391 -23.54 -1.61 12.20
C PRO A 391 -24.01 -0.22 12.68
N THR A 392 -23.14 0.58 13.29
CA THR A 392 -23.42 1.91 13.82
C THR A 392 -22.85 3.01 12.92
N PRO A 393 -23.66 4.00 12.50
CA PRO A 393 -23.15 5.17 11.79
C PRO A 393 -22.18 5.97 12.68
N PRO A 394 -21.19 6.66 12.10
CA PRO A 394 -20.32 7.54 12.87
C PRO A 394 -21.18 8.59 13.57
N LEU A 395 -21.12 8.63 14.90
CA LEU A 395 -21.82 9.63 15.70
C LEU A 395 -21.42 11.03 15.23
N SER A 396 -22.43 11.86 14.95
CA SER A 396 -22.18 13.25 14.61
C SER A 396 -21.56 13.97 15.82
N SER A 397 -20.48 14.70 15.57
CA SER A 397 -19.52 15.19 16.58
C SER A 397 -20.07 15.99 17.79
N PRO A 398 -21.26 16.64 17.79
CA PRO A 398 -21.71 17.40 18.96
C PRO A 398 -22.42 16.56 20.04
N GLU A 399 -23.16 15.52 19.67
CA GLU A 399 -24.04 14.76 20.59
C GLU A 399 -23.25 13.78 21.46
N ALA A 400 -22.10 13.30 20.96
CA ALA A 400 -21.20 12.39 21.68
C ALA A 400 -20.58 13.00 22.95
N PHE A 401 -20.49 14.34 23.04
CA PHE A 401 -19.88 15.01 24.20
C PHE A 401 -20.76 14.91 25.46
N ASN A 402 -22.08 14.78 25.29
CA ASN A 402 -23.02 14.62 26.41
C ASN A 402 -23.16 13.16 26.88
N MET A 403 -22.59 12.19 26.15
CA MET A 403 -22.66 10.75 26.47
C MET A 403 -21.35 10.14 26.96
N MET A 404 -20.21 10.84 26.88
CA MET A 404 -18.94 10.33 27.41
C MET A 404 -18.82 10.60 28.92
N GLU A 405 -18.47 9.56 29.68
CA GLU A 405 -18.22 9.61 31.12
C GLU A 405 -17.15 10.65 31.52
N THR A 406 -17.09 10.96 32.82
CA THR A 406 -16.10 11.88 33.41
C THR A 406 -14.66 11.49 33.08
N LEU A 407 -13.82 12.46 32.67
CA LEU A 407 -12.39 12.23 32.42
C LEU A 407 -11.67 12.20 33.77
N ASP A 408 -11.38 11.01 34.28
CA ASP A 408 -10.59 10.83 35.50
C ASP A 408 -9.09 10.75 35.16
N LEU A 409 -8.31 11.67 35.74
CA LEU A 409 -6.85 11.73 35.63
C LEU A 409 -6.18 11.46 36.98
N GLY A 410 -4.87 11.18 36.96
CA GLY A 410 -4.09 10.99 38.19
C GLY A 410 -4.51 9.75 39.00
N PRO A 411 -4.18 9.72 40.31
CA PRO A 411 -4.47 8.57 41.18
C PRO A 411 -5.98 8.23 41.29
N SER A 412 -6.87 9.19 41.05
CA SER A 412 -8.33 8.97 40.98
C SER A 412 -8.75 8.04 39.85
N ALA A 413 -8.04 8.07 38.72
CA ALA A 413 -8.30 7.18 37.59
C ALA A 413 -8.11 5.71 37.96
N TYR A 414 -7.21 5.42 38.91
CA TYR A 414 -6.96 4.07 39.42
C TYR A 414 -7.97 3.65 40.50
N LYS A 415 -8.59 4.61 41.21
CA LYS A 415 -9.54 4.35 42.31
C LYS A 415 -10.94 3.99 41.82
N ALA A 416 -11.39 4.53 40.68
CA ALA A 416 -12.66 4.14 40.07
C ALA A 416 -12.72 2.64 39.71
N ASP A 417 -11.56 2.01 39.48
CA ASP A 417 -11.42 0.60 39.10
C ASP A 417 -11.51 -0.40 40.26
N ILE A 418 -11.43 0.06 41.51
CA ILE A 418 -11.44 -0.79 42.70
C ILE A 418 -12.73 -0.52 43.50
N MET A 419 -13.88 -0.92 42.97
CA MET A 419 -15.09 -1.07 43.78
C MET A 419 -15.00 -2.39 44.57
N ARG A 420 -15.00 -2.32 45.90
CA ARG A 420 -15.02 -3.52 46.77
C ARG A 420 -16.36 -4.23 46.61
N GLY A 421 -16.37 -5.38 45.94
CA GLY A 421 -17.47 -6.34 46.09
C GLY A 421 -17.52 -6.86 47.52
N ASN A 422 -18.71 -7.24 48.01
CA ASN A 422 -18.96 -7.69 49.40
C ASN A 422 -18.14 -8.92 49.88
N ASN A 423 -17.21 -9.46 49.08
CA ASN A 423 -16.41 -10.65 49.39
C ASN A 423 -14.90 -10.50 49.07
N ASP A 424 -14.31 -9.31 49.17
CA ASP A 424 -12.87 -9.06 48.93
C ASP A 424 -12.33 -9.53 47.55
N GLN A 425 -13.21 -9.72 46.55
CA GLN A 425 -12.80 -9.89 45.16
C GLN A 425 -12.73 -8.53 44.46
N ILE A 426 -11.55 -8.20 43.93
CA ILE A 426 -11.33 -7.02 43.08
C ILE A 426 -12.01 -7.30 41.74
N VAL A 427 -13.13 -6.63 41.46
CA VAL A 427 -13.80 -6.66 40.16
C VAL A 427 -13.39 -5.42 39.39
N MET A 428 -12.46 -5.56 38.43
CA MET A 428 -12.19 -4.48 37.48
C MET A 428 -13.35 -4.36 36.49
N GLN A 429 -14.18 -3.35 36.67
CA GLN A 429 -15.27 -3.05 35.75
C GLN A 429 -14.73 -2.21 34.59
N GLN A 430 -14.40 -2.86 33.47
CA GLN A 430 -14.00 -2.16 32.25
C GLN A 430 -15.24 -1.55 31.58
N THR A 431 -15.48 -0.26 31.80
CA THR A 431 -16.49 0.48 31.02
C THR A 431 -15.94 0.74 29.61
N LEU A 432 -16.19 -0.21 28.69
CA LEU A 432 -15.88 -0.04 27.27
C LEU A 432 -16.94 0.89 26.66
N VAL A 433 -16.58 2.13 26.35
CA VAL A 433 -17.45 3.03 25.59
C VAL A 433 -17.54 2.50 24.15
N ASP A 434 -18.70 1.94 23.77
CA ASP A 434 -18.99 1.54 22.39
C ASP A 434 -19.26 2.80 21.54
N ALA A 435 -18.19 3.48 21.13
CA ALA A 435 -18.25 4.74 20.38
C ALA A 435 -18.72 4.58 18.91
N GLY A 436 -19.48 3.51 18.62
CA GLY A 436 -19.59 3.01 17.27
C GLY A 436 -18.20 2.76 16.72
N ALA A 437 -18.07 2.82 15.41
CA ALA A 437 -16.85 2.38 14.81
C ALA A 437 -16.03 3.44 14.10
N PRO A 438 -14.69 3.36 14.21
CA PRO A 438 -13.85 4.22 13.44
C PRO A 438 -13.88 3.77 11.99
N LEU A 439 -14.24 4.72 11.16
CA LEU A 439 -14.14 4.61 9.74
C LEU A 439 -12.70 4.25 9.28
N SER A 440 -12.58 3.54 8.15
CA SER A 440 -11.29 3.04 7.60
C SER A 440 -10.25 4.17 7.37
N PRO A 441 -8.94 3.86 7.14
CA PRO A 441 -7.90 4.82 6.76
C PRO A 441 -8.29 5.88 5.74
N PHE A 442 -9.21 5.56 4.83
CA PHE A 442 -9.78 6.48 3.86
C PHE A 442 -10.46 7.71 4.49
N HIS A 443 -11.20 7.49 5.58
CA HIS A 443 -12.08 8.49 6.15
C HIS A 443 -11.34 9.52 6.99
N TYR A 444 -10.25 9.10 7.63
CA TYR A 444 -9.38 9.99 8.43
C TYR A 444 -8.14 10.45 7.66
N HIS A 445 -8.07 10.19 6.36
CA HIS A 445 -6.99 10.68 5.49
C HIS A 445 -7.08 12.20 5.29
N LEU A 446 -5.98 12.82 4.86
CA LEU A 446 -5.87 14.27 4.72
C LEU A 446 -6.68 14.82 3.54
N LYS A 447 -8.01 14.96 3.68
CA LYS A 447 -8.98 15.62 2.75
C LYS A 447 -8.83 15.31 1.24
N LYS A 448 -8.08 14.27 0.87
CA LYS A 448 -7.73 13.83 -0.48
C LYS A 448 -8.00 12.34 -0.59
N ALA A 449 -9.29 12.03 -0.65
CA ALA A 449 -9.80 10.67 -0.61
C ALA A 449 -9.96 10.13 -2.05
N TRP A 450 -8.82 9.87 -2.71
CA TRP A 450 -8.83 9.38 -4.10
C TRP A 450 -9.18 7.90 -4.18
N ARG A 451 -8.56 7.04 -3.38
CA ARG A 451 -8.74 5.60 -3.48
C ARG A 451 -9.76 5.11 -2.47
N VAL A 452 -10.87 4.57 -2.97
CA VAL A 452 -11.95 4.01 -2.18
C VAL A 452 -11.42 2.78 -1.38
N PRO A 453 -11.87 2.56 -0.13
CA PRO A 453 -11.51 1.36 0.62
C PRO A 453 -11.82 0.07 -0.14
N TYR A 454 -11.00 -0.96 -0.01
CA TYR A 454 -11.31 -2.27 -0.59
C TYR A 454 -10.83 -3.38 0.34
N LEU A 455 -11.44 -4.55 0.22
CA LEU A 455 -11.00 -5.76 0.91
C LEU A 455 -9.97 -6.51 0.07
N GLU A 456 -8.84 -6.86 0.67
CA GLU A 456 -7.90 -7.77 0.01
C GLU A 456 -8.51 -9.17 -0.10
N GLU A 457 -8.98 -9.55 -1.29
CA GLU A 457 -9.46 -10.89 -1.66
C GLU A 457 -8.37 -11.83 -2.18
N LYS A 458 -8.67 -13.14 -2.20
CA LYS A 458 -7.75 -14.18 -2.73
C LYS A 458 -7.35 -13.93 -4.19
N VAL A 459 -8.25 -13.37 -5.00
CA VAL A 459 -7.95 -13.03 -6.41
C VAL A 459 -6.79 -12.02 -6.49
N HIS A 460 -6.65 -11.14 -5.51
CA HIS A 460 -5.56 -10.17 -5.49
C HIS A 460 -4.18 -10.81 -5.27
N GLU A 461 -4.10 -11.98 -4.63
CA GLU A 461 -2.85 -12.72 -4.46
C GLU A 461 -2.28 -13.22 -5.81
N GLN A 462 -3.12 -13.31 -6.85
CA GLN A 462 -2.69 -13.66 -8.20
C GLN A 462 -1.89 -12.51 -8.85
N PHE A 463 -2.12 -11.27 -8.41
CA PHE A 463 -1.42 -10.08 -8.90
C PHE A 463 -0.19 -9.74 -8.06
N ARG A 464 0.96 -10.32 -8.41
CA ARG A 464 2.23 -10.03 -7.70
C ARG A 464 2.79 -8.63 -8.00
N THR A 465 2.43 -8.04 -9.13
CA THR A 465 2.93 -6.74 -9.59
C THR A 465 1.99 -6.13 -10.62
N HIS A 466 2.20 -4.85 -10.96
CA HIS A 466 1.54 -4.18 -12.07
C HIS A 466 1.87 -4.84 -13.42
N ILE A 467 0.91 -4.83 -14.34
CA ILE A 467 1.10 -5.33 -15.71
C ILE A 467 1.92 -4.31 -16.49
N TYR A 468 1.44 -3.07 -16.53
CA TYR A 468 2.06 -1.96 -17.22
C TYR A 468 2.38 -0.80 -16.27
N GLY A 469 3.48 -0.09 -16.52
CA GLY A 469 3.80 1.18 -15.83
C GLY A 469 3.29 2.43 -16.56
N TRP A 470 2.61 2.24 -17.70
CA TRP A 470 2.08 3.24 -18.62
C TRP A 470 0.87 2.66 -19.38
N THR A 471 0.18 3.46 -20.21
CA THR A 471 -0.98 3.01 -21.00
C THR A 471 -0.68 2.89 -22.50
N TRP A 472 -1.32 1.94 -23.20
CA TRP A 472 -1.22 1.69 -24.65
C TRP A 472 -2.42 2.24 -25.43
N GLU A 473 -2.94 3.38 -24.99
CA GLU A 473 -3.98 4.13 -25.69
C GLU A 473 -3.61 5.60 -25.70
N ASP A 474 -4.06 6.32 -26.73
CA ASP A 474 -3.83 7.75 -26.83
C ASP A 474 -4.98 8.55 -26.20
N PRO A 475 -4.81 9.08 -24.98
CA PRO A 475 -5.90 9.77 -24.30
C PRO A 475 -6.24 11.12 -24.94
N ALA A 476 -5.35 11.69 -25.76
CA ALA A 476 -5.66 12.92 -26.50
C ALA A 476 -6.68 12.65 -27.61
N VAL A 477 -6.60 11.47 -28.24
CA VAL A 477 -7.59 11.02 -29.23
C VAL A 477 -8.92 10.75 -28.54
N ASP A 478 -8.92 10.16 -27.33
CA ASP A 478 -10.15 9.96 -26.56
C ASP A 478 -10.84 11.28 -26.25
N VAL A 479 -10.13 12.24 -25.65
CA VAL A 479 -10.71 13.56 -25.30
C VAL A 479 -11.31 14.23 -26.53
N LYS A 480 -10.61 14.19 -27.66
CA LYS A 480 -11.07 14.82 -28.92
C LYS A 480 -12.26 14.09 -29.54
N LYS A 481 -12.16 12.77 -29.75
CA LYS A 481 -13.16 11.99 -30.49
C LYS A 481 -14.43 11.71 -29.67
N LEU A 482 -14.30 11.63 -28.34
CA LEU A 482 -15.40 11.41 -27.42
C LEU A 482 -16.00 12.72 -26.88
N ASN A 483 -15.42 13.87 -27.23
CA ASN A 483 -15.81 15.19 -26.73
C ASN A 483 -15.90 15.22 -25.19
N ILE A 484 -14.83 14.75 -24.52
CA ILE A 484 -14.77 14.74 -23.06
C ILE A 484 -14.72 16.17 -22.54
N ASN A 485 -15.59 16.52 -21.60
CA ASN A 485 -15.74 17.87 -21.08
C ASN A 485 -15.98 17.88 -19.56
N LYS A 486 -16.13 19.09 -19.00
CA LYS A 486 -16.27 19.32 -17.55
C LYS A 486 -17.53 18.72 -16.92
N ASP A 487 -18.57 18.49 -17.70
CA ASP A 487 -19.86 17.98 -17.23
C ASP A 487 -19.91 16.44 -17.27
N ASP A 488 -18.84 15.80 -17.79
CA ASP A 488 -18.77 14.35 -17.89
C ASP A 488 -18.52 13.64 -16.56
N HIS A 489 -19.19 12.50 -16.42
CA HIS A 489 -18.98 11.51 -15.39
C HIS A 489 -18.47 10.23 -16.07
N ILE A 490 -17.19 9.92 -15.84
CA ILE A 490 -16.46 8.92 -16.63
C ILE A 490 -16.15 7.72 -15.75
N LEU A 491 -16.40 6.52 -16.23
CA LEU A 491 -15.74 5.30 -15.75
C LEU A 491 -14.63 4.93 -16.74
N ALA A 492 -13.43 4.65 -16.24
CA ALA A 492 -12.29 4.25 -17.06
C ALA A 492 -11.45 3.19 -16.35
N ILE A 493 -10.88 2.25 -17.11
CA ILE A 493 -9.88 1.33 -16.55
C ILE A 493 -8.66 2.13 -16.09
N THR A 494 -8.14 1.81 -14.90
CA THR A 494 -7.08 2.60 -14.25
C THR A 494 -5.80 2.62 -15.07
N SER A 495 -5.31 1.46 -15.52
CA SER A 495 -4.15 1.31 -16.42
C SER A 495 -2.95 2.21 -16.06
N ALA A 496 -2.36 2.01 -14.88
CA ALA A 496 -1.30 2.84 -14.29
C ALA A 496 -1.63 4.34 -14.07
N GLY A 497 -2.83 4.79 -14.44
CA GLY A 497 -3.35 6.14 -14.21
C GLY A 497 -3.07 7.17 -15.31
N ASP A 498 -2.41 6.81 -16.42
CA ASP A 498 -1.97 7.82 -17.40
C ASP A 498 -3.15 8.48 -18.12
N ASN A 499 -4.10 7.68 -18.62
CA ASN A 499 -5.32 8.18 -19.27
C ASN A 499 -6.16 9.01 -18.30
N VAL A 500 -6.37 8.51 -17.08
CA VAL A 500 -7.14 9.19 -16.01
C VAL A 500 -6.55 10.57 -15.71
N LEU A 501 -5.23 10.66 -15.53
CA LEU A 501 -4.55 11.95 -15.29
C LEU A 501 -4.64 12.87 -16.51
N HIS A 502 -4.58 12.32 -17.72
CA HIS A 502 -4.76 13.09 -18.94
C HIS A 502 -6.16 13.67 -19.05
N TYR A 503 -7.22 12.87 -18.83
CA TYR A 503 -8.60 13.34 -18.86
C TYR A 503 -8.84 14.43 -17.80
N ALA A 504 -8.35 14.21 -16.57
CA ALA A 504 -8.43 15.19 -15.48
C ALA A 504 -7.78 16.53 -15.87
N LEU A 505 -6.63 16.49 -16.56
CA LEU A 505 -5.92 17.68 -16.98
C LEU A 505 -6.57 18.37 -18.20
N ALA A 506 -6.91 17.60 -19.24
CA ALA A 506 -7.32 18.12 -20.54
C ALA A 506 -8.78 18.57 -20.57
N ALA A 507 -9.66 17.87 -19.86
CA ALA A 507 -11.10 18.12 -19.89
C ALA A 507 -11.69 18.55 -18.53
N SER A 508 -10.99 18.29 -17.42
CA SER A 508 -11.48 18.55 -16.07
C SER A 508 -12.92 18.04 -15.81
N PRO A 509 -13.22 16.76 -16.15
CA PRO A 509 -14.54 16.18 -15.93
C PRO A 509 -14.95 16.25 -14.46
N ALA A 510 -16.26 16.34 -14.22
CA ALA A 510 -16.85 16.41 -12.90
C ALA A 510 -16.46 15.21 -12.03
N ARG A 511 -16.35 14.02 -12.65
CA ARG A 511 -16.00 12.77 -11.97
C ARG A 511 -15.28 11.79 -12.89
N ILE A 512 -14.25 11.11 -12.36
CA ILE A 512 -13.61 9.96 -13.01
C ILE A 512 -13.54 8.79 -12.01
N HIS A 513 -14.24 7.70 -12.31
CA HIS A 513 -14.12 6.40 -11.64
C HIS A 513 -13.04 5.58 -12.34
N ALA A 514 -11.84 5.54 -11.76
CA ALA A 514 -10.72 4.71 -12.23
C ALA A 514 -10.86 3.30 -11.62
N VAL A 515 -11.11 2.29 -12.44
CA VAL A 515 -11.43 0.92 -11.98
C VAL A 515 -10.33 -0.05 -12.38
N ASP A 516 -9.91 -0.94 -11.47
CA ASP A 516 -8.97 -2.02 -11.79
C ASP A 516 -9.06 -3.14 -10.76
N MET A 517 -9.10 -4.39 -11.22
CA MET A 517 -9.06 -5.55 -10.31
C MET A 517 -7.64 -5.80 -9.78
N ASN A 518 -6.59 -5.34 -10.48
CA ASN A 518 -5.22 -5.45 -10.00
C ASN A 518 -4.88 -4.28 -9.06
N PRO A 519 -4.73 -4.51 -7.73
CA PRO A 519 -4.43 -3.43 -6.78
C PRO A 519 -3.12 -2.70 -7.11
N CYS A 520 -2.16 -3.35 -7.79
CA CYS A 520 -0.89 -2.74 -8.15
C CYS A 520 -1.05 -1.60 -9.16
N GLN A 521 -2.07 -1.63 -10.02
CA GLN A 521 -2.36 -0.52 -10.94
C GLN A 521 -2.90 0.69 -10.17
N GLY A 522 -3.82 0.45 -9.23
CA GLY A 522 -4.30 1.46 -8.28
C GLY A 522 -3.17 2.04 -7.42
N HIS A 523 -2.22 1.22 -6.96
CA HIS A 523 -1.04 1.70 -6.22
C HIS A 523 -0.18 2.68 -7.03
N ILE A 524 -0.08 2.53 -8.35
CA ILE A 524 0.67 3.45 -9.22
C ILE A 524 -0.07 4.77 -9.39
N LEU A 525 -1.37 4.72 -9.68
CA LEU A 525 -2.20 5.93 -9.78
C LEU A 525 -2.12 6.74 -8.47
N GLU A 526 -2.29 6.06 -7.34
CA GLU A 526 -2.21 6.67 -6.01
C GLU A 526 -0.81 7.25 -5.73
N LEU A 527 0.27 6.56 -6.14
CA LEU A 527 1.63 7.09 -6.02
C LEU A 527 1.85 8.34 -6.88
N LYS A 528 1.33 8.38 -8.11
CA LYS A 528 1.42 9.56 -8.99
C LYS A 528 0.67 10.74 -8.38
N LEU A 529 -0.55 10.52 -7.88
CA LEU A 529 -1.36 11.56 -7.23
C LEU A 529 -0.68 12.08 -5.95
N ALA A 530 -0.17 11.18 -5.09
CA ALA A 530 0.58 11.56 -3.89
C ALA A 530 1.84 12.37 -4.25
N ALA A 531 2.55 11.97 -5.30
CA ALA A 531 3.75 12.67 -5.75
C ALA A 531 3.44 14.05 -6.34
N ILE A 532 2.36 14.19 -7.11
CA ILE A 532 1.87 15.49 -7.60
C ILE A 532 1.55 16.43 -6.43
N GLN A 533 0.91 15.91 -5.39
CA GLN A 533 0.48 16.70 -4.24
C GLN A 533 1.64 17.10 -3.32
N ALA A 534 2.61 16.20 -3.10
CA ALA A 534 3.62 16.35 -2.04
C ALA A 534 5.01 16.76 -2.53
N LEU A 535 5.38 16.47 -3.77
CA LEU A 535 6.75 16.67 -4.27
C LEU A 535 6.86 17.95 -5.09
N ASP A 536 8.10 18.39 -5.30
CA ASP A 536 8.41 19.38 -6.33
C ASP A 536 8.59 18.70 -7.68
N TYR A 537 8.52 19.49 -8.74
CA TYR A 537 8.52 18.97 -10.11
C TYR A 537 9.77 18.14 -10.44
N ASN A 538 10.94 18.48 -9.88
CA ASN A 538 12.17 17.75 -10.13
C ASN A 538 12.13 16.33 -9.56
N ASP A 539 11.70 16.15 -8.31
CA ASP A 539 11.54 14.83 -7.70
C ASP A 539 10.48 14.01 -8.46
N PHE A 540 9.37 14.65 -8.86
CA PHE A 540 8.34 14.02 -9.68
C PHE A 540 8.86 13.55 -11.04
N TRP A 541 9.65 14.37 -11.72
CA TRP A 541 10.29 14.01 -12.99
C TRP A 541 11.32 12.89 -12.84
N LEU A 542 12.12 12.90 -11.78
CA LEU A 542 13.05 11.80 -11.52
C LEU A 542 12.29 10.48 -11.37
N MET A 543 11.18 10.47 -10.62
CA MET A 543 10.36 9.28 -10.46
C MET A 543 9.73 8.81 -11.77
N PHE A 544 8.97 9.66 -12.45
CA PHE A 544 8.09 9.24 -13.57
C PHE A 544 8.50 9.76 -14.94
N GLY A 545 9.53 10.61 -15.05
CA GLY A 545 10.14 10.96 -16.34
C GLY A 545 11.35 10.07 -16.62
N GLU A 546 12.32 10.08 -15.70
CA GLU A 546 13.53 9.23 -15.78
C GLU A 546 13.27 7.78 -15.38
N GLY A 547 12.19 7.49 -14.63
CA GLY A 547 11.95 6.17 -14.06
C GLY A 547 12.90 5.81 -12.92
N ARG A 548 13.63 6.78 -12.34
CA ARG A 548 14.69 6.55 -11.36
C ARG A 548 14.82 7.67 -10.35
N HIS A 549 14.77 7.32 -9.07
CA HIS A 549 14.95 8.27 -7.98
C HIS A 549 15.85 7.67 -6.88
N PRO A 550 17.01 8.28 -6.56
CA PRO A 550 17.94 7.74 -5.56
C PRO A 550 17.31 7.69 -4.16
N GLU A 551 16.56 8.73 -3.79
CA GLU A 551 15.97 8.88 -2.45
C GLU A 551 14.50 8.43 -2.35
N PHE A 552 14.02 7.55 -3.25
CA PHE A 552 12.59 7.16 -3.26
C PHE A 552 12.12 6.63 -1.90
N LYS A 553 12.91 5.75 -1.26
CA LYS A 553 12.59 5.19 0.06
C LYS A 553 12.39 6.27 1.12
N LYS A 554 13.23 7.32 1.10
CA LYS A 554 13.13 8.44 2.04
C LYS A 554 11.89 9.28 1.75
N LEU A 555 11.65 9.65 0.49
CA LEU A 555 10.47 10.42 0.08
C LEU A 555 9.16 9.69 0.38
N LEU A 556 9.14 8.37 0.22
CA LEU A 556 7.98 7.53 0.46
C LEU A 556 7.39 7.75 1.86
N THR A 557 8.23 7.68 2.91
CA THR A 557 7.76 7.86 4.28
C THR A 557 7.65 9.33 4.67
N THR A 558 8.62 10.17 4.27
CA THR A 558 8.73 11.55 4.78
C THR A 558 7.88 12.59 4.05
N LYS A 559 7.46 12.32 2.80
CA LYS A 559 6.65 13.25 2.00
C LYS A 559 5.37 12.62 1.43
N LEU A 560 5.44 11.40 0.90
CA LEU A 560 4.33 10.77 0.17
C LEU A 560 3.30 10.09 1.08
N SER A 561 3.74 9.53 2.21
CA SER A 561 2.89 8.74 3.12
C SER A 561 1.58 9.40 3.58
N PRO A 562 1.47 10.74 3.75
CA PRO A 562 0.22 11.36 4.17
C PRO A 562 -0.88 11.37 3.10
N TYR A 563 -0.54 11.00 1.86
CA TYR A 563 -1.44 10.94 0.71
C TYR A 563 -1.58 9.53 0.15
N LEU A 564 -0.95 8.53 0.76
CA LEU A 564 -1.05 7.13 0.37
C LEU A 564 -1.93 6.37 1.35
N SER A 565 -2.84 5.53 0.86
CA SER A 565 -3.53 4.50 1.63
C SER A 565 -2.53 3.57 2.34
N SER A 566 -2.98 2.90 3.40
CA SER A 566 -2.16 1.90 4.09
C SER A 566 -1.70 0.80 3.13
N HIS A 567 -2.58 0.32 2.24
CA HIS A 567 -2.23 -0.67 1.22
C HIS A 567 -1.11 -0.19 0.31
N ALA A 568 -1.24 1.01 -0.27
CA ALA A 568 -0.23 1.53 -1.18
C ALA A 568 1.09 1.83 -0.45
N TYR A 569 1.05 2.41 0.75
CA TYR A 569 2.27 2.65 1.53
C TYR A 569 3.00 1.34 1.85
N ALA A 570 2.29 0.31 2.30
CA ALA A 570 2.87 -1.01 2.58
C ALA A 570 3.47 -1.65 1.32
N TYR A 571 2.75 -1.59 0.19
CA TYR A 571 3.24 -2.09 -1.09
C TYR A 571 4.53 -1.40 -1.52
N TRP A 572 4.56 -0.06 -1.53
CA TRP A 572 5.73 0.70 -1.96
C TRP A 572 6.90 0.61 -0.99
N LEU A 573 6.65 0.42 0.30
CA LEU A 573 7.72 0.21 1.28
C LEU A 573 8.38 -1.15 1.08
N ALA A 574 7.60 -2.20 0.80
CA ALA A 574 8.13 -3.52 0.40
C ALA A 574 8.88 -3.46 -0.95
N HIS A 575 8.44 -2.57 -1.85
CA HIS A 575 8.97 -2.40 -3.19
C HIS A 575 9.80 -1.10 -3.35
N ASN A 576 10.48 -0.65 -2.28
CA ASN A 576 11.20 0.63 -2.28
C ASN A 576 12.38 0.71 -3.27
N THR A 577 12.75 -0.40 -3.91
CA THR A 577 13.83 -0.46 -4.91
C THR A 577 13.35 -0.39 -6.35
N GLN A 578 12.04 -0.25 -6.60
CA GLN A 578 11.47 -0.17 -7.96
C GLN A 578 12.10 0.98 -8.77
N PHE A 579 12.32 2.13 -8.13
CA PHE A 579 12.95 3.32 -8.71
C PHE A 579 14.48 3.37 -8.59
N SER A 580 15.15 2.28 -8.15
CA SER A 580 16.62 2.29 -7.98
C SER A 580 17.39 2.29 -9.31
N ARG A 581 16.83 1.66 -10.35
CA ARG A 581 17.43 1.55 -11.68
C ARG A 581 16.53 2.15 -12.76
N ASN A 582 15.40 1.50 -13.04
CA ASN A 582 14.43 1.95 -14.02
C ASN A 582 13.07 1.32 -13.71
N PHE A 583 12.08 2.16 -13.39
CA PHE A 583 10.71 1.78 -13.05
C PHE A 583 10.00 1.07 -14.20
N TYR A 584 10.18 1.53 -15.44
CA TYR A 584 9.51 0.98 -16.62
C TYR A 584 10.00 -0.42 -17.02
N PHE A 585 11.15 -0.84 -16.49
CA PHE A 585 11.74 -2.17 -16.70
C PHE A 585 11.30 -3.18 -15.63
N ARG A 586 10.29 -2.81 -14.83
CA ARG A 586 9.68 -3.60 -13.77
C ARG A 586 8.27 -4.02 -14.19
N GLY A 587 7.59 -4.79 -13.34
CA GLY A 587 6.30 -5.37 -13.69
C GLY A 587 6.39 -6.46 -14.76
N TYR A 588 5.24 -6.89 -15.27
CA TYR A 588 5.17 -7.91 -16.33
C TYR A 588 5.71 -7.34 -17.65
N SER A 589 5.27 -6.14 -18.06
CA SER A 589 5.73 -5.50 -19.31
C SER A 589 7.23 -5.18 -19.33
N GLY A 590 7.84 -4.95 -18.16
CA GLY A 590 9.28 -4.76 -18.04
C GLY A 590 10.11 -6.00 -18.43
N TRP A 591 9.54 -7.22 -18.41
CA TRP A 591 10.19 -8.39 -19.00
C TRP A 591 10.22 -8.31 -20.52
N ALA A 592 9.11 -7.91 -21.16
CA ALA A 592 9.06 -7.71 -22.60
C ALA A 592 10.08 -6.66 -23.07
N LEU A 593 10.20 -5.52 -22.35
CA LEU A 593 11.21 -4.50 -22.67
C LEU A 593 12.65 -5.02 -22.55
N ARG A 594 12.95 -5.82 -21.51
CA ARG A 594 14.29 -6.41 -21.33
C ARG A 594 14.61 -7.41 -22.43
N LEU A 595 13.65 -8.25 -22.82
CA LEU A 595 13.83 -9.19 -23.92
C LEU A 595 14.01 -8.49 -25.26
N ALA A 596 13.25 -7.42 -25.51
CA ALA A 596 13.44 -6.58 -26.69
C ALA A 596 14.84 -5.96 -26.73
N GLN A 597 15.36 -5.45 -25.60
CA GLN A 597 16.73 -4.94 -25.52
C GLN A 597 17.77 -6.02 -25.82
N ILE A 598 17.59 -7.24 -25.32
CA ILE A 598 18.47 -8.38 -25.63
C ILE A 598 18.40 -8.70 -27.13
N ALA A 599 17.21 -8.75 -27.71
CA ALA A 599 17.04 -8.98 -29.15
C ALA A 599 17.75 -7.90 -29.98
N PHE A 600 17.59 -6.62 -29.64
CA PHE A 600 18.29 -5.52 -30.33
C PHE A 600 19.81 -5.57 -30.15
N PHE A 601 20.29 -6.09 -29.02
CA PHE A 601 21.71 -6.31 -28.80
C PHE A 601 22.25 -7.44 -29.68
N LEU A 602 21.59 -8.61 -29.66
CA LEU A 602 21.98 -9.78 -30.45
C LEU A 602 21.89 -9.53 -31.96
N SER A 603 20.91 -8.75 -32.41
CA SER A 603 20.77 -8.36 -33.82
C SER A 603 21.69 -7.20 -34.24
N GLY A 604 22.48 -6.63 -33.33
CA GLY A 604 23.43 -5.55 -33.63
C GLY A 604 22.79 -4.17 -33.91
N VAL A 605 21.48 -4.00 -33.66
CA VAL A 605 20.72 -2.77 -33.99
C VAL A 605 20.55 -1.80 -32.83
N SER A 606 21.16 -2.08 -31.67
CA SER A 606 21.03 -1.23 -30.47
C SER A 606 21.42 0.24 -30.69
N LYS A 607 22.38 0.52 -31.59
CA LYS A 607 22.74 1.90 -31.96
C LYS A 607 21.65 2.56 -32.80
N ASP A 608 21.00 1.81 -33.68
CA ASP A 608 19.94 2.31 -34.54
C ASP A 608 18.64 2.56 -33.78
N VAL A 609 18.36 1.76 -32.73
CA VAL A 609 17.28 2.07 -31.76
C VAL A 609 17.50 3.43 -31.08
N LYS A 610 18.74 3.76 -30.72
CA LYS A 610 19.04 5.10 -30.18
C LYS A 610 18.92 6.20 -31.24
N LYS A 611 19.23 5.91 -32.51
CA LYS A 611 19.09 6.87 -33.61
C LYS A 611 17.62 7.17 -33.89
N ILE A 612 16.75 6.16 -33.97
CA ILE A 612 15.32 6.38 -34.24
C ILE A 612 14.67 7.25 -33.14
N CYS A 613 15.07 7.06 -31.88
CA CYS A 613 14.59 7.88 -30.75
C CYS A 613 15.09 9.35 -30.80
N LYS A 614 16.08 9.66 -31.64
CA LYS A 614 16.69 10.99 -31.78
C LYS A 614 16.49 11.59 -33.18
N ALA A 615 15.79 10.89 -34.08
CA ALA A 615 15.57 11.34 -35.45
C ALA A 615 14.83 12.69 -35.44
N ASN A 616 15.27 13.61 -36.29
CA ASN A 616 14.69 14.95 -36.36
C ASN A 616 13.57 15.06 -37.39
N THR A 617 13.45 14.07 -38.28
CA THR A 617 12.43 14.06 -39.34
C THR A 617 11.78 12.69 -39.44
N ILE A 618 10.52 12.69 -39.88
CA ILE A 618 9.76 11.47 -40.16
C ILE A 618 10.45 10.61 -41.24
N ALA A 619 11.03 11.24 -42.27
CA ALA A 619 11.73 10.54 -43.34
C ALA A 619 12.96 9.76 -42.84
N GLU A 620 13.76 10.37 -41.97
CA GLU A 620 14.89 9.70 -41.30
C GLU A 620 14.40 8.54 -40.42
N GLN A 621 13.35 8.78 -39.64
CA GLN A 621 12.76 7.80 -38.72
C GLN A 621 12.24 6.56 -39.47
N ASP A 622 11.46 6.77 -40.54
CA ASP A 622 10.93 5.71 -41.39
C ASP A 622 12.04 4.94 -42.12
N ALA A 623 13.10 5.62 -42.56
CA ALA A 623 14.26 4.97 -43.16
C ALA A 623 14.99 4.05 -42.18
N ILE A 624 15.18 4.49 -40.92
CA ILE A 624 15.80 3.66 -39.86
C ILE A 624 14.90 2.47 -39.53
N TRP A 625 13.59 2.70 -39.37
CA TRP A 625 12.60 1.64 -39.11
C TRP A 625 12.69 0.55 -40.17
N LYS A 626 12.48 0.90 -41.45
CA LYS A 626 12.43 -0.06 -42.55
C LYS A 626 13.74 -0.83 -42.73
N LYS A 627 14.88 -0.14 -42.63
CA LYS A 627 16.20 -0.74 -42.93
C LYS A 627 16.79 -1.54 -41.77
N LYS A 628 16.52 -1.17 -40.52
CA LYS A 628 17.25 -1.70 -39.35
C LYS A 628 16.34 -2.37 -38.32
N ILE A 629 15.24 -1.73 -37.94
CA ILE A 629 14.45 -2.18 -36.77
C ILE A 629 13.35 -3.16 -37.17
N ARG A 630 12.60 -2.86 -38.23
CA ARG A 630 11.51 -3.69 -38.76
C ARG A 630 11.90 -5.15 -39.00
N PRO A 631 13.08 -5.47 -39.59
CA PRO A 631 13.48 -6.87 -39.80
C PRO A 631 13.65 -7.68 -38.51
N VAL A 632 13.93 -7.04 -37.38
CA VAL A 632 14.06 -7.72 -36.08
C VAL A 632 12.69 -8.15 -35.56
N PHE A 633 11.68 -7.27 -35.65
CA PHE A 633 10.32 -7.57 -35.20
C PHE A 633 9.61 -8.60 -36.10
N LEU A 634 9.82 -8.52 -37.42
CA LEU A 634 9.22 -9.45 -38.39
C LEU A 634 10.08 -10.68 -38.67
N GLY A 635 11.17 -10.88 -37.93
CA GLY A 635 11.97 -12.09 -38.04
C GLY A 635 11.14 -13.33 -37.69
N LYS A 636 11.22 -14.38 -38.51
CA LYS A 636 10.41 -15.61 -38.34
C LYS A 636 10.45 -16.19 -36.92
N TRP A 637 11.62 -16.17 -36.28
CA TRP A 637 11.79 -16.63 -34.90
C TRP A 637 11.12 -15.70 -33.88
N MET A 638 11.19 -14.39 -34.08
CA MET A 638 10.55 -13.39 -33.21
C MET A 638 9.02 -13.55 -33.23
N VAL A 639 8.46 -13.63 -34.44
CA VAL A 639 7.02 -13.83 -34.64
C VAL A 639 6.59 -15.18 -34.08
N LYS A 640 7.29 -16.28 -34.40
CA LYS A 640 6.85 -17.63 -34.01
C LYS A 640 7.03 -17.94 -32.52
N LEU A 641 8.16 -17.57 -31.92
CA LEU A 641 8.48 -17.97 -30.54
C LEU A 641 7.92 -17.02 -29.49
N PHE A 642 7.75 -15.74 -29.82
CA PHE A 642 7.33 -14.71 -28.88
C PHE A 642 5.95 -14.15 -29.25
N LEU A 643 5.83 -13.38 -30.33
CA LEU A 643 4.61 -12.61 -30.60
C LEU A 643 3.39 -13.46 -31.00
N GLY A 644 3.61 -14.64 -31.56
CA GLY A 644 2.59 -15.63 -31.87
C GLY A 644 2.45 -16.71 -30.81
N ASN A 645 3.15 -16.59 -29.67
CA ASN A 645 3.08 -17.55 -28.57
C ASN A 645 2.12 -17.01 -27.49
N PRO A 646 0.96 -17.66 -27.27
CA PRO A 646 -0.02 -17.26 -26.27
C PRO A 646 0.53 -17.10 -24.86
N MET A 647 1.42 -18.00 -24.45
CA MET A 647 2.02 -17.96 -23.10
C MET A 647 2.91 -16.74 -22.94
N PHE A 648 3.65 -16.36 -23.98
CA PHE A 648 4.45 -15.15 -23.97
C PHE A 648 3.57 -13.91 -23.93
N ASN A 649 2.55 -13.86 -24.79
CA ASN A 649 1.61 -12.75 -24.86
C ASN A 649 0.91 -12.53 -23.51
N TRP A 650 0.45 -13.58 -22.85
CA TRP A 650 -0.15 -13.47 -21.52
C TRP A 650 0.85 -13.02 -20.44
N HIS A 651 1.97 -13.73 -20.29
CA HIS A 651 2.87 -13.50 -19.15
C HIS A 651 3.79 -12.27 -19.31
N ALA A 652 4.07 -11.83 -20.54
CA ALA A 652 4.96 -10.70 -20.80
C ALA A 652 4.22 -9.46 -21.32
N LEU A 653 3.12 -9.64 -22.05
CA LEU A 653 2.33 -8.55 -22.63
C LEU A 653 0.91 -8.45 -22.02
N GLY A 654 0.51 -9.32 -21.09
CA GLY A 654 -0.84 -9.28 -20.52
C GLY A 654 -1.96 -9.44 -21.56
N VAL A 655 -1.68 -10.04 -22.72
CA VAL A 655 -2.64 -10.24 -23.83
C VAL A 655 -3.25 -11.64 -23.70
N PRO A 656 -4.56 -11.76 -23.42
CA PRO A 656 -5.23 -13.06 -23.34
C PRO A 656 -5.34 -13.75 -24.70
N GLN A 657 -5.55 -15.07 -24.67
CA GLN A 657 -5.79 -15.85 -25.89
C GLN A 657 -7.01 -15.36 -26.67
N ASN A 658 -8.08 -14.96 -25.99
CA ASN A 658 -9.31 -14.50 -26.63
C ASN A 658 -9.10 -13.22 -27.44
N GLN A 659 -8.29 -12.29 -26.92
CA GLN A 659 -7.89 -11.10 -27.66
C GLN A 659 -7.03 -11.46 -28.87
N MET A 660 -6.14 -12.45 -28.74
CA MET A 660 -5.38 -12.95 -29.87
C MET A 660 -6.30 -13.56 -30.94
N ASN A 661 -7.31 -14.33 -30.54
CA ASN A 661 -8.29 -14.90 -31.44
C ASN A 661 -9.10 -13.83 -32.19
N CYS A 662 -9.35 -12.66 -31.58
CA CYS A 662 -10.05 -11.55 -32.22
C CYS A 662 -9.30 -11.06 -33.46
N PHE A 663 -8.00 -10.74 -33.35
CA PHE A 663 -7.26 -10.25 -34.53
C PHE A 663 -6.93 -11.35 -35.55
N LEU A 664 -6.88 -12.61 -35.13
CA LEU A 664 -6.66 -13.74 -36.04
C LEU A 664 -7.83 -13.95 -37.02
N GLN A 665 -8.99 -13.36 -36.75
CA GLN A 665 -10.11 -13.33 -37.70
C GLN A 665 -9.82 -12.42 -38.89
N ASP A 666 -9.00 -11.37 -38.71
CA ASP A 666 -8.67 -10.38 -39.73
C ASP A 666 -7.40 -10.69 -40.53
N GLY A 667 -6.59 -11.66 -40.10
CA GLY A 667 -5.33 -12.03 -40.75
C GLY A 667 -4.37 -12.81 -39.86
N THR A 668 -3.09 -12.84 -40.22
CA THR A 668 -2.07 -13.53 -39.44
C THR A 668 -1.48 -12.65 -38.33
N VAL A 669 -0.76 -13.26 -37.37
CA VAL A 669 0.05 -12.52 -36.38
C VAL A 669 1.02 -11.54 -37.06
N GLU A 670 1.63 -11.95 -38.19
CA GLU A 670 2.55 -11.08 -38.94
C GLU A 670 1.83 -9.87 -39.54
N ASP A 671 0.62 -10.07 -40.07
CA ASP A 671 -0.20 -8.98 -40.62
C ASP A 671 -0.63 -7.99 -39.54
N TYR A 672 -1.00 -8.49 -38.36
CA TYR A 672 -1.32 -7.64 -37.21
C TYR A 672 -0.14 -6.78 -36.79
N ILE A 673 1.06 -7.38 -36.63
CA ILE A 673 2.29 -6.67 -36.25
C ILE A 673 2.64 -5.61 -37.30
N LYS A 674 2.57 -5.93 -38.59
CA LYS A 674 2.82 -4.97 -39.68
C LYS A 674 1.86 -3.80 -39.59
N ALA A 675 0.56 -4.08 -39.49
CA ALA A 675 -0.47 -3.05 -39.45
C ALA A 675 -0.38 -2.18 -38.18
N THR A 676 0.11 -2.73 -37.07
CA THR A 676 0.33 -1.99 -35.82
C THR A 676 1.58 -1.11 -35.89
N LEU A 677 2.72 -1.64 -36.34
CA LEU A 677 4.01 -0.96 -36.22
C LEU A 677 4.45 -0.16 -37.45
N ASP A 678 4.12 -0.58 -38.68
CA ASP A 678 4.58 0.11 -39.90
C ASP A 678 4.06 1.55 -40.07
N PRO A 679 2.86 1.92 -39.58
CA PRO A 679 2.40 3.31 -39.63
C PRO A 679 3.13 4.24 -38.64
N ILE A 680 3.55 3.72 -37.48
CA ILE A 680 4.03 4.53 -36.34
C ILE A 680 5.18 5.48 -36.70
N PRO A 681 6.26 5.02 -37.37
CA PRO A 681 7.37 5.89 -37.75
C PRO A 681 6.98 7.04 -38.69
N LYS A 682 5.82 6.96 -39.34
CA LYS A 682 5.34 7.92 -40.33
C LYS A 682 4.38 8.96 -39.77
N LEU A 683 3.84 8.75 -38.56
CA LEU A 683 2.85 9.65 -37.96
C LEU A 683 3.52 10.91 -37.44
N THR A 684 4.37 10.76 -36.43
CA THR A 684 5.09 11.84 -35.75
C THR A 684 6.48 11.36 -35.33
N THR A 685 7.38 12.28 -34.99
CA THR A 685 8.70 11.90 -34.47
C THR A 685 8.55 11.35 -33.05
N LEU A 686 9.23 10.22 -32.76
CA LEU A 686 9.30 9.65 -31.41
C LEU A 686 9.90 10.65 -30.42
N LYS A 687 10.89 11.42 -30.89
CA LYS A 687 11.65 12.40 -30.13
C LYS A 687 10.80 13.53 -29.54
N ASP A 688 9.77 13.97 -30.26
CA ASP A 688 9.05 15.22 -29.94
C ASP A 688 7.56 15.01 -29.62
N ASP A 689 6.95 13.89 -30.00
CA ASP A 689 5.51 13.70 -29.80
C ASP A 689 5.08 12.27 -29.44
N ASN A 690 5.62 11.23 -30.09
CA ASN A 690 5.18 9.85 -29.83
C ASN A 690 5.94 9.21 -28.64
N TYR A 691 5.53 9.60 -27.43
CA TYR A 691 6.16 9.19 -26.19
C TYR A 691 5.93 7.72 -25.81
N PHE A 692 4.90 7.07 -26.36
CA PHE A 692 4.55 5.68 -26.04
C PHE A 692 5.65 4.72 -26.49
N PHE A 693 5.99 4.75 -27.78
CA PHE A 693 7.08 3.92 -28.31
C PHE A 693 8.45 4.44 -27.89
N LEU A 694 8.61 5.76 -27.72
CA LEU A 694 9.84 6.32 -27.18
C LEU A 694 10.15 5.71 -25.80
N LEU A 695 9.17 5.63 -24.91
CA LEU A 695 9.36 5.05 -23.58
C LEU A 695 9.87 3.61 -23.68
N CYS A 696 9.27 2.78 -24.53
CA CYS A 696 9.68 1.38 -24.66
C CYS A 696 11.09 1.21 -25.21
N LEU A 697 11.49 2.05 -26.17
CA LEU A 697 12.80 1.97 -26.83
C LEU A 697 13.92 2.65 -26.04
N ASN A 698 13.64 3.82 -25.44
CA ASN A 698 14.60 4.63 -24.69
C ASN A 698 14.65 4.27 -23.20
N GLY A 699 13.59 3.64 -22.70
CA GLY A 699 13.38 3.24 -21.32
C GLY A 699 13.02 4.37 -20.35
N ARG A 700 12.85 5.59 -20.87
CA ARG A 700 12.46 6.77 -20.11
C ARG A 700 11.87 7.81 -21.06
N TYR A 701 11.10 8.73 -20.50
CA TYR A 701 10.59 9.87 -21.25
C TYR A 701 11.67 10.92 -21.47
N THR A 702 11.43 11.82 -22.42
CA THR A 702 12.21 13.06 -22.59
C THR A 702 11.31 14.25 -22.29
N ARG A 703 11.90 15.40 -21.96
CA ARG A 703 11.12 16.62 -21.69
C ARG A 703 10.25 17.04 -22.88
N SER A 704 10.71 16.76 -24.10
CA SER A 704 9.96 17.03 -25.34
C SER A 704 8.83 16.03 -25.56
N SER A 705 9.09 14.73 -25.35
CA SER A 705 8.15 13.64 -25.64
C SER A 705 7.83 12.88 -24.35
N CYS A 706 6.76 13.33 -23.70
CA CYS A 706 6.21 12.77 -22.48
C CYS A 706 4.70 13.05 -22.37
N PRO A 707 3.96 12.24 -21.58
CA PRO A 707 2.59 12.53 -21.19
C PRO A 707 2.41 13.95 -20.64
N SER A 708 1.25 14.56 -20.89
CA SER A 708 0.95 15.94 -20.48
C SER A 708 1.09 16.18 -18.98
N PHE A 709 0.74 15.20 -18.14
CA PHE A 709 0.88 15.31 -16.69
C PHE A 709 2.35 15.34 -16.21
N LEU A 710 3.30 14.89 -17.04
CA LEU A 710 4.74 14.99 -16.76
C LEU A 710 5.34 16.33 -17.19
N LYS A 711 4.63 17.15 -17.98
CA LYS A 711 5.09 18.48 -18.36
C LYS A 711 4.97 19.45 -17.18
N PRO A 712 5.84 20.49 -17.07
CA PRO A 712 5.82 21.42 -15.94
C PRO A 712 4.46 22.12 -15.73
N GLU A 713 3.78 22.48 -16.81
CA GLU A 713 2.44 23.07 -16.81
C GLU A 713 1.37 22.08 -16.35
N GLY A 714 1.39 20.84 -16.84
CA GLY A 714 0.45 19.80 -16.45
C GLY A 714 0.60 19.42 -14.97
N PHE A 715 1.84 19.26 -14.51
CA PHE A 715 2.15 19.01 -13.11
C PHE A 715 1.60 20.12 -12.20
N ARG A 716 1.85 21.39 -12.53
CA ARG A 716 1.34 22.55 -11.75
C ARG A 716 -0.19 22.59 -11.72
N ALA A 717 -0.83 22.37 -12.86
CA ALA A 717 -2.30 22.36 -12.96
C ALA A 717 -2.92 21.26 -12.08
N LEU A 718 -2.34 20.05 -12.07
CA LEU A 718 -2.82 18.95 -11.24
C LEU A 718 -2.52 19.17 -9.74
N LYS A 719 -1.38 19.78 -9.40
CA LYS A 719 -0.98 20.09 -8.01
C LYS A 719 -1.94 21.06 -7.31
N ASN A 720 -2.65 21.92 -8.06
CA ASN A 720 -3.71 22.79 -7.52
C ASN A 720 -4.90 22.01 -6.92
N GLY A 721 -5.00 20.71 -7.20
CA GLY A 721 -5.91 19.80 -6.49
C GLY A 721 -7.35 19.75 -6.99
N LYS A 722 -7.84 20.76 -7.74
CA LYS A 722 -9.22 20.78 -8.27
C LYS A 722 -9.47 19.61 -9.22
N ALA A 723 -8.58 19.42 -10.19
CA ALA A 723 -8.68 18.33 -11.17
C ALA A 723 -8.47 16.95 -10.54
N THR A 724 -7.52 16.80 -9.60
CA THR A 724 -7.27 15.50 -8.98
C THR A 724 -8.35 15.09 -7.98
N ASN A 725 -9.12 16.03 -7.43
CA ASN A 725 -10.28 15.74 -6.58
C ASN A 725 -11.44 15.07 -7.35
N SER A 726 -11.48 15.18 -8.69
CA SER A 726 -12.50 14.51 -9.49
C SER A 726 -12.28 12.99 -9.57
N ILE A 727 -11.09 12.49 -9.24
CA ILE A 727 -10.72 11.08 -9.40
C ILE A 727 -11.14 10.26 -8.17
N LYS A 728 -11.80 9.12 -8.42
CA LYS A 728 -12.04 8.03 -7.47
C LYS A 728 -11.48 6.73 -8.02
N SER A 729 -10.56 6.11 -7.31
CA SER A 729 -9.95 4.83 -7.68
C SER A 729 -10.63 3.68 -6.92
N HIS A 730 -11.08 2.69 -7.68
CA HIS A 730 -11.77 1.49 -7.22
C HIS A 730 -10.90 0.27 -7.49
N THR A 731 -10.71 -0.58 -6.49
CA THR A 731 -10.03 -1.87 -6.64
C THR A 731 -11.07 -2.99 -6.59
N ASP A 732 -11.68 -3.26 -7.76
CA ASP A 732 -12.77 -4.22 -7.94
C ASP A 732 -12.95 -4.52 -9.45
N THR A 733 -13.86 -5.42 -9.81
CA THR A 733 -14.27 -5.67 -11.20
C THR A 733 -15.09 -4.50 -11.76
N ILE A 734 -15.11 -4.32 -13.08
CA ILE A 734 -15.91 -3.28 -13.74
C ILE A 734 -17.40 -3.51 -13.43
N LEU A 735 -17.88 -4.75 -13.59
CA LEU A 735 -19.24 -5.16 -13.23
C LEU A 735 -19.64 -4.74 -11.80
N ASN A 736 -18.81 -5.02 -10.80
CA ASN A 736 -19.12 -4.69 -9.41
C ASN A 736 -19.18 -3.18 -9.15
N VAL A 737 -18.28 -2.41 -9.76
CA VAL A 737 -18.34 -0.95 -9.65
C VAL A 737 -19.61 -0.42 -10.31
N LEU A 738 -19.95 -0.88 -11.52
CA LEU A 738 -21.17 -0.46 -12.21
C LEU A 738 -22.43 -0.70 -11.35
N ARG A 739 -22.55 -1.87 -10.72
CA ARG A 739 -23.66 -2.20 -9.81
C ARG A 739 -23.84 -1.21 -8.66
N GLY A 740 -22.74 -0.74 -8.09
CA GLY A 740 -22.75 0.24 -7.01
C GLY A 740 -23.29 1.61 -7.44
N LEU A 741 -23.00 2.00 -8.68
CA LEU A 741 -23.33 3.32 -9.21
C LEU A 741 -24.84 3.53 -9.44
N PRO A 742 -25.36 4.75 -9.22
CA PRO A 742 -26.75 5.08 -9.51
C PRO A 742 -27.09 4.98 -11.00
N ASP A 743 -28.36 4.76 -11.29
CA ASP A 743 -28.91 4.78 -12.66
C ASP A 743 -28.68 6.15 -13.30
N GLY A 744 -28.27 6.18 -14.56
CA GLY A 744 -28.03 7.43 -15.29
C GLY A 744 -26.91 8.33 -14.73
N SER A 745 -26.05 7.81 -13.84
CA SER A 745 -24.98 8.59 -13.19
C SER A 745 -23.71 8.80 -14.04
N LEU A 746 -23.54 8.02 -15.11
CA LEU A 746 -22.38 8.12 -16.00
C LEU A 746 -22.75 8.68 -17.37
N THR A 747 -21.83 9.43 -17.97
CA THR A 747 -21.93 9.89 -19.36
C THR A 747 -21.02 9.09 -20.29
N LYS A 748 -19.91 8.56 -19.77
CA LYS A 748 -18.90 7.81 -20.55
C LYS A 748 -18.38 6.62 -19.77
N ILE A 749 -18.29 5.46 -20.42
CA ILE A 749 -17.69 4.24 -19.88
C ILE A 749 -16.59 3.80 -20.86
N ILE A 750 -15.32 3.87 -20.46
CA ILE A 750 -14.14 3.59 -21.30
C ILE A 750 -13.49 2.31 -20.77
N VAL A 751 -13.77 1.19 -21.43
CA VAL A 751 -13.32 -0.16 -21.00
C VAL A 751 -12.10 -0.67 -21.75
N MET A 752 -11.43 0.21 -22.50
CA MET A 752 -10.24 -0.14 -23.29
C MET A 752 -10.52 -1.39 -24.15
N ASP A 753 -9.67 -2.40 -24.07
CA ASP A 753 -9.74 -3.67 -24.77
C ASP A 753 -10.25 -4.84 -23.91
N SER A 754 -10.82 -4.57 -22.73
CA SER A 754 -11.29 -5.64 -21.84
C SER A 754 -12.37 -6.51 -22.49
N MET A 755 -13.15 -5.94 -23.41
CA MET A 755 -14.19 -6.67 -24.15
C MET A 755 -13.61 -7.80 -25.02
N ASP A 756 -12.36 -7.68 -25.47
CA ASP A 756 -11.67 -8.73 -26.24
C ASP A 756 -11.28 -9.95 -25.37
N TRP A 757 -11.41 -9.86 -24.04
CA TRP A 757 -10.94 -10.89 -23.12
C TRP A 757 -11.98 -12.00 -22.92
N PHE A 758 -13.25 -11.72 -23.22
CA PHE A 758 -14.35 -12.65 -23.04
C PHE A 758 -14.42 -13.71 -24.15
N ASP A 759 -14.97 -14.87 -23.81
CA ASP A 759 -15.27 -15.91 -24.78
C ASP A 759 -16.42 -15.46 -25.70
N PRO A 760 -16.38 -15.76 -27.01
CA PRO A 760 -17.49 -15.47 -27.93
C PRO A 760 -18.81 -16.11 -27.47
N ILE A 761 -19.86 -15.29 -27.45
CA ILE A 761 -21.24 -15.72 -27.15
C ILE A 761 -22.01 -15.82 -28.47
N ASP A 762 -22.74 -16.92 -28.65
CA ASP A 762 -23.56 -17.14 -29.84
C ASP A 762 -24.62 -16.03 -29.97
N PRO A 763 -24.85 -15.47 -31.18
CA PRO A 763 -25.86 -14.43 -31.39
C PRO A 763 -27.28 -14.84 -30.96
N SER A 764 -27.59 -16.15 -31.01
CA SER A 764 -28.90 -16.67 -30.61
C SER A 764 -29.10 -16.79 -29.10
N THR A 765 -28.02 -16.70 -28.30
CA THR A 765 -28.12 -16.76 -26.83
C THR A 765 -28.83 -15.50 -26.31
N PRO A 766 -29.95 -15.64 -25.59
CA PRO A 766 -30.67 -14.49 -25.04
C PRO A 766 -29.81 -13.77 -23.98
N LEU A 767 -30.04 -12.47 -23.81
CA LEU A 767 -29.44 -11.74 -22.70
C LEU A 767 -30.01 -12.24 -21.36
N PRO A 768 -29.21 -12.18 -20.27
CA PRO A 768 -29.74 -12.35 -18.92
C PRO A 768 -30.90 -11.39 -18.64
N SER A 769 -31.85 -11.80 -17.81
CA SER A 769 -32.93 -10.91 -17.36
C SER A 769 -32.36 -9.68 -16.66
N THR A 770 -32.93 -8.51 -16.89
CA THR A 770 -32.60 -7.25 -16.21
C THR A 770 -32.87 -7.30 -14.70
N SER A 771 -33.71 -8.25 -14.24
CA SER A 771 -33.95 -8.53 -12.82
C SER A 771 -32.89 -9.43 -12.18
N THR A 772 -32.03 -10.08 -12.97
CA THR A 772 -31.03 -11.03 -12.49
C THR A 772 -29.73 -10.29 -12.17
N ILE A 773 -29.38 -10.24 -10.89
CA ILE A 773 -28.04 -9.83 -10.46
C ILE A 773 -27.11 -11.00 -10.76
N ALA A 774 -26.03 -10.80 -11.52
CA ALA A 774 -25.05 -11.88 -11.72
C ALA A 774 -24.53 -12.33 -10.35
N PRO A 775 -24.60 -13.63 -10.01
CA PRO A 775 -24.26 -14.12 -8.69
C PRO A 775 -22.79 -13.84 -8.32
N ASP A 776 -22.54 -13.50 -7.06
CA ASP A 776 -21.18 -13.25 -6.54
C ASP A 776 -20.39 -14.53 -6.28
N THR A 777 -21.08 -15.68 -6.29
CA THR A 777 -20.48 -17.01 -6.17
C THR A 777 -20.80 -17.81 -7.40
N LEU A 778 -19.79 -18.43 -7.98
CA LEU A 778 -19.98 -19.46 -8.99
C LEU A 778 -20.91 -20.55 -8.46
N ASP A 779 -21.81 -21.01 -9.32
CA ASP A 779 -22.74 -22.10 -8.99
C ASP A 779 -21.99 -23.36 -8.55
N SER A 780 -22.63 -24.18 -7.72
CA SER A 780 -21.99 -25.38 -7.17
C SER A 780 -21.60 -26.42 -8.24
N THR A 781 -22.20 -26.35 -9.43
CA THR A 781 -21.86 -27.23 -10.55
C THR A 781 -20.91 -26.53 -11.54
N PRO A 782 -19.91 -27.26 -12.09
CA PRO A 782 -18.99 -26.72 -13.08
C PRO A 782 -19.69 -26.17 -14.34
N GLU A 783 -20.77 -26.80 -14.77
CA GLU A 783 -21.52 -26.42 -15.96
C GLU A 783 -22.23 -25.08 -15.79
N ALA A 784 -22.89 -24.88 -14.63
CA ALA A 784 -23.56 -23.62 -14.33
C ALA A 784 -22.55 -22.49 -14.04
N SER A 785 -21.44 -22.81 -13.38
CA SER A 785 -20.29 -21.90 -13.23
C SER A 785 -19.77 -21.42 -14.59
N LEU A 786 -19.61 -22.33 -15.55
CA LEU A 786 -19.11 -22.00 -16.88
C LEU A 786 -20.10 -21.13 -17.66
N GLU A 787 -21.40 -21.42 -17.55
CA GLU A 787 -22.44 -20.61 -18.19
C GLU A 787 -22.52 -19.20 -17.58
N HIS A 788 -22.35 -19.08 -16.27
CA HIS A 788 -22.23 -17.81 -15.59
C HIS A 788 -21.01 -17.00 -16.09
N LEU A 789 -19.83 -17.61 -16.12
CA LEU A 789 -18.60 -16.95 -16.61
C LEU A 789 -18.74 -16.49 -18.06
N ARG A 790 -19.44 -17.26 -18.91
CA ARG A 790 -19.72 -16.88 -20.30
C ARG A 790 -20.66 -15.68 -20.41
N SER A 791 -21.58 -15.51 -19.46
CA SER A 791 -22.56 -14.42 -19.45
C SER A 791 -22.08 -13.17 -18.70
N GLU A 792 -20.91 -13.18 -18.06
CA GLU A 792 -20.35 -12.01 -17.35
C GLU A 792 -20.27 -10.76 -18.24
N LEU A 793 -19.92 -10.90 -19.52
CA LEU A 793 -19.92 -9.81 -20.49
C LEU A 793 -21.32 -9.18 -20.61
N ASP A 794 -22.36 -10.02 -20.78
CA ASP A 794 -23.72 -9.52 -20.97
C ASP A 794 -24.24 -8.83 -19.71
N TYR A 795 -23.90 -9.33 -18.52
CA TYR A 795 -24.19 -8.63 -17.27
C TYR A 795 -23.49 -7.28 -17.20
N GLU A 796 -22.23 -7.19 -17.63
CA GLU A 796 -21.51 -5.92 -17.68
C GLU A 796 -22.18 -4.95 -18.64
N ILE A 797 -22.57 -5.39 -19.84
CA ILE A 797 -23.28 -4.57 -20.84
C ILE A 797 -24.63 -4.05 -20.32
N ILE A 798 -25.42 -4.90 -19.64
CA ILE A 798 -26.71 -4.51 -19.04
C ILE A 798 -26.49 -3.44 -17.95
N GLU A 799 -25.48 -3.63 -17.09
CA GLU A 799 -25.14 -2.66 -16.05
C GLU A 799 -24.62 -1.35 -16.63
N MET A 800 -23.81 -1.40 -17.71
CA MET A 800 -23.41 -0.20 -18.47
C MET A 800 -24.64 0.55 -18.97
N LEU A 801 -25.63 -0.16 -19.54
CA LEU A 801 -26.86 0.46 -20.03
C LEU A 801 -27.64 1.13 -18.90
N ARG A 802 -27.74 0.49 -17.72
CA ARG A 802 -28.43 1.04 -16.55
C ARG A 802 -27.81 2.35 -16.08
N VAL A 803 -26.49 2.36 -15.88
CA VAL A 803 -25.81 3.51 -15.26
C VAL A 803 -25.54 4.66 -16.24
N LEU A 804 -25.57 4.42 -17.55
CA LEU A 804 -25.42 5.50 -18.53
C LEU A 804 -26.67 6.39 -18.58
N ALA A 805 -26.47 7.70 -18.63
CA ALA A 805 -27.51 8.66 -18.99
C ALA A 805 -27.93 8.46 -20.47
N ILE A 806 -29.12 8.93 -20.86
CA ILE A 806 -29.52 8.96 -22.27
C ILE A 806 -28.52 9.86 -23.04
N GLY A 807 -28.03 9.38 -24.18
CA GLY A 807 -26.94 9.99 -24.93
C GLY A 807 -25.54 9.65 -24.40
N GLY A 808 -25.44 8.97 -23.26
CA GLY A 808 -24.20 8.44 -22.73
C GLY A 808 -23.64 7.29 -23.58
N GLN A 809 -22.34 7.06 -23.48
CA GLN A 809 -21.61 6.16 -24.38
C GLN A 809 -20.74 5.16 -23.61
N ALA A 810 -20.82 3.87 -23.98
CA ALA A 810 -19.81 2.87 -23.68
C ALA A 810 -18.83 2.78 -24.84
N ILE A 811 -17.53 2.71 -24.53
CA ILE A 811 -16.43 2.93 -25.48
C ILE A 811 -15.36 1.87 -25.25
N TRP A 812 -14.89 1.26 -26.34
CA TRP A 812 -13.84 0.25 -26.33
C TRP A 812 -12.97 0.35 -27.57
N ARG A 813 -11.75 -0.20 -27.48
CA ARG A 813 -10.88 -0.49 -28.62
C ARG A 813 -10.78 -2.00 -28.77
N SER A 814 -10.60 -2.49 -29.99
CA SER A 814 -10.50 -3.94 -30.25
C SER A 814 -9.32 -4.29 -31.14
N ALA A 815 -8.71 -5.44 -30.87
CA ALA A 815 -7.73 -6.07 -31.73
C ALA A 815 -8.36 -6.54 -33.07
N ALA A 816 -9.68 -6.74 -33.12
CA ALA A 816 -10.42 -6.99 -34.36
C ALA A 816 -10.90 -5.69 -35.00
N LYS A 817 -11.09 -5.68 -36.32
CA LYS A 817 -11.74 -4.59 -37.06
C LYS A 817 -13.23 -4.52 -36.75
N ARG A 818 -13.89 -5.67 -36.62
CA ARG A 818 -15.32 -5.83 -36.32
C ARG A 818 -15.51 -6.91 -35.26
N PRO A 819 -15.37 -6.58 -33.96
CA PRO A 819 -15.49 -7.56 -32.89
C PRO A 819 -16.89 -8.18 -32.78
N TRP A 820 -16.94 -9.45 -32.38
CA TRP A 820 -18.18 -10.24 -32.26
C TRP A 820 -19.20 -9.66 -31.27
N TYR A 821 -18.72 -8.98 -30.21
CA TYR A 821 -19.57 -8.48 -29.13
C TYR A 821 -20.34 -7.19 -29.48
N ILE A 822 -20.12 -6.60 -30.66
CA ILE A 822 -20.97 -5.50 -31.18
C ILE A 822 -22.45 -5.89 -31.13
N GLN A 823 -22.76 -7.11 -31.56
CA GLN A 823 -24.13 -7.63 -31.59
C GLN A 823 -24.75 -7.74 -30.18
N ARG A 824 -23.93 -7.96 -29.14
CA ARG A 824 -24.41 -8.05 -27.75
C ARG A 824 -24.84 -6.69 -27.23
N PHE A 825 -24.08 -5.63 -27.53
CA PHE A 825 -24.46 -4.25 -27.25
C PHE A 825 -25.75 -3.85 -27.99
N GLU A 826 -25.87 -4.21 -29.27
CA GLU A 826 -27.09 -3.94 -30.06
C GLU A 826 -28.30 -4.69 -29.50
N LEU A 827 -28.13 -5.95 -29.11
CA LEU A 827 -29.19 -6.76 -28.48
C LEU A 827 -29.64 -6.17 -27.14
N ALA A 828 -28.73 -5.56 -26.39
CA ALA A 828 -29.04 -4.87 -25.14
C ALA A 828 -29.77 -3.52 -25.37
N GLY A 829 -29.84 -3.04 -26.61
CA GLY A 829 -30.56 -1.82 -26.97
C GLY A 829 -29.67 -0.59 -27.17
N PHE A 830 -28.35 -0.75 -27.28
CA PHE A 830 -27.46 0.33 -27.68
C PHE A 830 -27.49 0.57 -29.19
N ARG A 831 -27.22 1.82 -29.60
CA ARG A 831 -26.81 2.13 -30.97
C ARG A 831 -25.30 2.05 -31.08
N VAL A 832 -24.78 1.06 -31.79
CA VAL A 832 -23.34 0.86 -31.95
C VAL A 832 -22.84 1.51 -33.24
N SER A 833 -21.67 2.14 -33.19
CA SER A 833 -21.01 2.73 -34.36
C SER A 833 -19.50 2.72 -34.19
N SER A 834 -18.76 2.58 -35.30
CA SER A 834 -17.31 2.73 -35.28
C SER A 834 -16.95 4.21 -35.22
N ILE A 835 -15.97 4.52 -34.38
CA ILE A 835 -15.30 5.82 -34.36
C ILE A 835 -14.16 5.81 -35.37
N ASP A 836 -13.40 4.72 -35.42
CA ASP A 836 -12.30 4.53 -36.35
C ASP A 836 -12.05 3.03 -36.58
N ILE A 837 -11.65 2.65 -37.80
CA ILE A 837 -11.26 1.29 -38.15
C ILE A 837 -9.98 1.40 -38.96
N ARG A 838 -8.98 0.60 -38.58
CA ARG A 838 -7.69 0.55 -39.25
C ARG A 838 -7.84 0.01 -40.66
N GLU A 839 -7.83 0.92 -41.63
CA GLU A 839 -7.90 0.62 -43.06
C GLU A 839 -6.76 1.31 -43.82
N ASN A 840 -6.37 0.74 -44.96
CA ASN A 840 -5.39 1.33 -45.90
C ASN A 840 -4.04 1.72 -45.26
N GLY A 841 -3.62 1.04 -44.20
CA GLY A 841 -2.37 1.30 -43.50
C GLY A 841 -2.35 2.61 -42.70
N GLN A 842 -3.51 3.23 -42.46
CA GLN A 842 -3.63 4.40 -41.59
C GLN A 842 -3.72 3.97 -40.12
N ALA A 843 -3.12 4.77 -39.23
CA ALA A 843 -3.22 4.53 -37.79
C ALA A 843 -4.44 5.23 -37.20
N ILE A 844 -5.09 4.60 -36.23
CA ILE A 844 -6.27 5.17 -35.55
C ILE A 844 -5.88 6.15 -34.41
N ASP A 845 -4.65 6.05 -33.91
CA ASP A 845 -4.02 6.95 -32.95
C ASP A 845 -2.48 6.80 -32.95
N ARG A 846 -1.76 7.54 -32.08
CA ARG A 846 -0.28 7.50 -32.00
C ARG A 846 0.28 6.19 -31.46
N VAL A 847 -0.56 5.35 -30.86
CA VAL A 847 -0.17 4.03 -30.32
C VAL A 847 -0.42 2.93 -31.35
N ASN A 848 -1.53 3.01 -32.06
CA ASN A 848 -1.98 2.11 -33.12
C ASN A 848 -1.97 0.62 -32.73
N MET A 849 -2.16 0.33 -31.44
CA MET A 849 -2.13 -1.06 -30.95
C MET A 849 -3.33 -1.84 -31.48
N TYR A 850 -4.49 -1.19 -31.56
CA TYR A 850 -5.78 -1.80 -31.86
C TYR A 850 -6.19 -1.62 -33.33
N ALA A 851 -7.01 -2.53 -33.84
CA ALA A 851 -7.51 -2.50 -35.21
C ALA A 851 -8.78 -1.65 -35.36
N SER A 852 -9.51 -1.39 -34.28
CA SER A 852 -10.71 -0.54 -34.32
C SER A 852 -11.00 0.17 -33.00
N PHE A 853 -11.81 1.22 -33.07
CA PHE A 853 -12.28 2.04 -31.98
C PHE A 853 -13.79 2.26 -32.13
N TRP A 854 -14.57 1.91 -31.11
CA TRP A 854 -16.03 1.82 -31.20
C TRP A 854 -16.72 2.54 -30.04
N LYS A 855 -17.99 2.90 -30.27
CA LYS A 855 -18.91 3.36 -29.23
C LYS A 855 -20.28 2.71 -29.35
N ALA A 856 -20.90 2.48 -28.20
CA ALA A 856 -22.29 2.10 -28.02
C ALA A 856 -23.02 3.23 -27.27
N GLU A 857 -23.99 3.88 -27.93
CA GLU A 857 -24.74 5.01 -27.39
C GLU A 857 -26.10 4.56 -26.85
N LYS A 858 -26.44 5.00 -25.63
CA LYS A 858 -27.75 4.75 -25.03
C LYS A 858 -28.78 5.72 -25.63
N VAL A 859 -29.67 5.21 -26.47
CA VAL A 859 -30.64 6.02 -27.21
C VAL A 859 -32.03 6.10 -26.56
N THR A 860 -32.37 5.16 -25.67
CA THR A 860 -33.66 5.10 -24.97
C THR A 860 -33.48 4.71 -23.50
N GLY A 861 -34.48 4.97 -22.66
CA GLY A 861 -34.54 4.40 -21.31
C GLY A 861 -34.63 2.86 -21.35
N MET A 862 -34.31 2.18 -20.25
CA MET A 862 -34.53 0.73 -20.16
C MET A 862 -36.02 0.45 -20.37
N ARG A 863 -36.37 -0.49 -21.26
CA ARG A 863 -37.74 -1.01 -21.33
C ARG A 863 -37.98 -1.76 -20.01
N GLY A 864 -38.93 -1.26 -19.23
CA GLY A 864 -39.33 -1.84 -17.94
C GLY A 864 -40.01 -3.18 -18.09
#